data_AF-A0A510TC67-F1
#
_entry.id   AF-A0A510TC67-F1
#
_cell.length_a   1.000
_cell.length_b   1.000
_cell.length_c   1.000
_cell.angle_alpha   90.00
_cell.angle_beta   90.00
_cell.angle_gamma   90.00
#
_symmetry.space_group_name_H-M   'P 1'
#
loop_
_entity.id
_entity.type
_entity.pdbx_description
1 polymer ?
#
loop_
_entity_poly.entity_id
_entity_poly.type
_entity_poly.pdbx_seq_one_letter_code
_entity_poly.pdbx_strand_id
1 'polypeptide(L)'
;MTSPPTDKLAFNLPSGRRRVTPARFGPESRRDRLLPQLIRNCVLDDEGQQCLQVRLGAAEAANPAARALLDTEAGTALHLHRVLDDTEYAALFPRIIGYEPDAAEPFLLYAAPRGVPAARTHVMAATDQQRLTRDLMLALCLLADQGLVPRGVSPATVLWDGARVQLWGLEAMTRTGRPRTPWGRPPYCSPEQRRGDGPADPRDAVWSAAQVLYRLVTGRPGPADRAPADLGEHRALDGTLRQAFAPRAADRPTPAQLLELLAPGAARRVRLALPADEERPHRQAFEEALRLKRQAPAARPADGSGAAADGPGAGEVLCPYCLETIRLDLGKLFVTDSRMQYKPLDLAGINNPVRRNDVMRGAVQKCTADPDFPEHFIPVPYLTYGRPLTVAMVGQSSTGKSHLLTQMIAAVTDGGLEPFGLKWQSVNPEQHARFVRERVQPLRSGRVLDHTAALGLDDFARFVESLLITDARGRVRPVAFFDLGGEDLVRTDAALRFLLGVDALIFVVDPALALPLPQLDHVRERLDVEVNRDGDLAFGTVLDRLPKNGPYLDVPAAMVLGKADLLRFQPPVDRWLARPPATSLDPARVREESRDVYGLLRRHAGQAWLRPFDAIRRCTLHVASATGGQEAHGRYPAGAGPRRVLEPLLALLAMHGLIDVPGGAEALAAGESPVLETVPWEEGQRAGGPVGSSGGGEHQ
;
A
#
# COMPACT_ATOMS: atom_id res chain seq x y z
N MET A 1 38.04 -36.35 -2.25
CA MET A 1 37.35 -35.04 -2.36
C MET A 1 36.01 -35.20 -1.68
N THR A 2 35.88 -34.70 -0.45
CA THR A 2 34.64 -34.70 0.31
C THR A 2 33.65 -33.74 -0.36
N SER A 3 32.47 -34.23 -0.74
CA SER A 3 31.40 -33.40 -1.27
C SER A 3 31.10 -32.25 -0.30
N PRO A 4 30.88 -31.02 -0.78
CA PRO A 4 30.48 -29.91 0.09
C PRO A 4 29.16 -30.27 0.81
N PRO A 5 28.95 -29.80 2.04
CA PRO A 5 27.72 -30.06 2.79
C PRO A 5 26.51 -29.59 1.98
N THR A 6 25.49 -30.44 1.91
CA THR A 6 24.24 -30.14 1.22
C THR A 6 23.35 -29.34 2.15
N ASP A 7 23.30 -28.03 1.96
CA ASP A 7 22.37 -27.17 2.69
C ASP A 7 20.96 -27.34 2.11
N LYS A 8 19.96 -27.53 2.97
CA LYS A 8 18.56 -27.49 2.52
C LYS A 8 18.18 -26.04 2.25
N LEU A 9 17.79 -25.76 1.02
CA LEU A 9 17.29 -24.46 0.60
C LEU A 9 15.76 -24.48 0.57
N ALA A 10 15.13 -23.61 1.36
CA ALA A 10 13.68 -23.40 1.36
C ALA A 10 13.34 -22.09 0.63
N PHE A 11 12.41 -22.14 -0.32
CA PHE A 11 12.01 -20.99 -1.11
C PHE A 11 10.59 -21.14 -1.66
N ASN A 12 10.01 -20.04 -2.13
CA ASN A 12 8.73 -20.03 -2.81
C ASN A 12 8.94 -20.15 -4.32
N LEU A 13 8.16 -21.00 -4.98
CA LEU A 13 8.04 -21.05 -6.43
C LEU A 13 7.28 -19.81 -6.92
N PRO A 14 7.44 -19.40 -8.19
CA PRO A 14 6.66 -18.30 -8.77
C PRO A 14 5.14 -18.46 -8.66
N SER A 15 4.66 -19.70 -8.54
CA SER A 15 3.26 -20.04 -8.26
C SER A 15 2.81 -19.77 -6.82
N GLY A 16 3.74 -19.39 -5.93
CA GLY A 16 3.52 -19.19 -4.50
C GLY A 16 3.78 -20.42 -3.63
N ARG A 17 3.83 -21.63 -4.20
CA ARG A 17 4.03 -22.86 -3.44
C ARG A 17 5.43 -22.94 -2.83
N ARG A 18 5.52 -23.47 -1.60
CA ARG A 18 6.79 -23.71 -0.92
C ARG A 18 7.53 -24.93 -1.49
N ARG A 19 8.84 -24.83 -1.71
CA ARG A 19 9.74 -25.95 -2.05
C ARG A 19 10.93 -25.95 -1.09
N VAL A 20 11.34 -27.15 -0.65
CA VAL A 20 12.53 -27.36 0.16
C VAL A 20 13.35 -28.46 -0.48
N THR A 21 14.60 -28.16 -0.86
CA THR A 21 15.47 -29.10 -1.57
C THR A 21 16.93 -28.92 -1.16
N PRO A 22 17.76 -29.97 -1.12
CA PRO A 22 19.20 -29.81 -0.96
C PRO A 22 19.79 -29.02 -2.15
N ALA A 23 20.72 -28.12 -1.85
CA ALA A 23 21.34 -27.26 -2.85
C ALA A 23 22.87 -27.23 -2.69
N ARG A 24 23.57 -27.13 -3.82
CA ARG A 24 25.02 -26.91 -3.88
C ARG A 24 25.32 -25.57 -4.52
N PHE A 25 26.24 -24.82 -3.93
CA PHE A 25 26.57 -23.46 -4.36
C PHE A 25 28.00 -23.37 -4.90
N GLY A 26 28.15 -22.66 -6.03
CA GLY A 26 29.43 -22.30 -6.60
C GLY A 26 30.03 -21.03 -5.99
N PRO A 27 31.17 -20.55 -6.53
CA PRO A 27 31.82 -19.34 -6.05
C PRO A 27 30.96 -18.10 -6.30
N GLU A 28 31.11 -17.11 -5.41
CA GLU A 28 30.37 -15.86 -5.47
C GLU A 28 31.07 -14.81 -6.33
N SER A 29 30.28 -14.00 -7.01
CA SER A 29 30.74 -12.84 -7.78
C SER A 29 29.67 -11.74 -7.77
N ARG A 30 29.90 -10.64 -8.49
CA ARG A 30 28.90 -9.58 -8.67
C ARG A 30 28.60 -9.41 -10.16
N ARG A 31 27.31 -9.30 -10.51
CA ARG A 31 26.87 -8.96 -11.87
C ARG A 31 27.35 -7.56 -12.25
N ASP A 32 27.21 -6.63 -11.33
CA ASP A 32 27.70 -5.26 -11.41
C ASP A 32 28.32 -4.89 -10.04
N ARG A 33 29.52 -4.31 -10.06
CA ARG A 33 30.22 -3.83 -8.84
C ARG A 33 29.46 -2.74 -8.08
N LEU A 34 28.56 -2.00 -8.73
CA LEU A 34 27.74 -0.96 -8.12
C LEU A 34 26.47 -1.50 -7.45
N LEU A 35 26.14 -2.78 -7.69
CA LEU A 35 24.97 -3.41 -7.12
C LEU A 35 25.33 -4.16 -5.84
N PRO A 36 24.49 -4.06 -4.79
CA PRO A 36 24.71 -4.79 -3.54
C PRO A 36 24.52 -6.31 -3.68
N GLN A 37 23.80 -6.77 -4.70
CA GLN A 37 23.53 -8.20 -4.92
C GLN A 37 24.79 -8.98 -5.31
N LEU A 38 24.97 -10.12 -4.66
CA LEU A 38 25.92 -11.17 -5.02
C LEU A 38 25.24 -12.18 -5.95
N ILE A 39 26.02 -12.80 -6.84
CA ILE A 39 25.55 -13.87 -7.71
C ILE A 39 26.43 -15.11 -7.56
N ARG A 40 25.82 -16.30 -7.63
CA ARG A 40 26.54 -17.59 -7.67
C ARG A 40 25.74 -18.64 -8.41
N ASN A 41 26.43 -19.54 -9.10
CA ASN A 41 25.78 -20.71 -9.69
C ASN A 41 25.32 -21.66 -8.57
N CYS A 42 24.20 -22.35 -8.79
CA CYS A 42 23.62 -23.27 -7.84
C CYS A 42 23.04 -24.49 -8.57
N VAL A 43 23.05 -25.65 -7.92
CA VAL A 43 22.37 -26.87 -8.36
C VAL A 43 21.38 -27.28 -7.28
N LEU A 44 20.11 -27.44 -7.67
CA LEU A 44 19.05 -28.01 -6.82
C LEU A 44 19.03 -29.53 -7.03
N ASP A 45 19.33 -30.30 -5.99
CA ASP A 45 19.70 -31.72 -6.14
C ASP A 45 18.51 -32.66 -6.38
N ASP A 46 17.29 -32.29 -5.97
CA ASP A 46 16.08 -33.09 -6.20
C ASP A 46 15.76 -33.28 -7.69
N GLU A 47 16.03 -32.28 -8.53
CA GLU A 47 15.80 -32.33 -9.99
C GLU A 47 17.09 -32.19 -10.81
N GLY A 48 18.26 -32.07 -10.15
CA GLY A 48 19.52 -31.74 -10.81
C GLY A 48 19.49 -30.38 -11.54
N GLN A 49 18.60 -29.47 -11.12
CA GLN A 49 18.31 -28.23 -11.83
C GLN A 49 19.43 -27.20 -11.60
N GLN A 50 20.09 -26.79 -12.69
CA GLN A 50 21.06 -25.69 -12.65
C GLN A 50 20.35 -24.34 -12.61
N CYS A 51 20.78 -23.47 -11.69
CA CYS A 51 20.24 -22.13 -11.52
C CYS A 51 21.33 -21.12 -11.15
N LEU A 52 21.00 -19.84 -11.27
CA LEU A 52 21.78 -18.72 -10.78
C LEU A 52 21.05 -18.12 -9.57
N GLN A 53 21.73 -18.06 -8.43
CA GLN A 53 21.22 -17.38 -7.25
C GLN A 53 21.69 -15.92 -7.25
N VAL A 54 20.76 -14.99 -7.09
CA VAL A 54 21.00 -13.57 -6.82
C VAL A 54 20.62 -13.32 -5.36
N ARG A 55 21.52 -12.85 -4.51
CA ARG A 55 21.28 -12.73 -3.06
C ARG A 55 21.90 -11.48 -2.45
N LEU A 56 21.42 -11.10 -1.27
CA LEU A 56 22.12 -10.18 -0.38
C LEU A 56 22.86 -10.98 0.72
N GLY A 57 24.08 -10.57 1.05
CA GLY A 57 24.75 -11.04 2.27
C GLY A 57 24.12 -10.39 3.51
N ALA A 58 24.37 -10.94 4.70
CA ALA A 58 23.79 -10.43 5.94
C ALA A 58 23.96 -8.91 6.17
N ALA A 59 25.12 -8.35 5.82
CA ALA A 59 25.39 -6.91 5.97
C ALA A 59 24.54 -6.06 5.01
N GLU A 60 24.50 -6.40 3.72
CA GLU A 60 23.67 -5.71 2.74
C GLU A 60 22.18 -5.96 2.98
N ALA A 61 21.78 -7.11 3.52
CA ALA A 61 20.40 -7.38 3.89
C ALA A 61 19.92 -6.40 4.97
N ALA A 62 20.78 -5.99 5.91
CA ALA A 62 20.43 -4.97 6.90
C ALA A 62 20.20 -3.57 6.30
N ASN A 63 20.64 -3.30 5.07
CA ASN A 63 20.45 -2.02 4.39
C ASN A 63 19.07 -1.98 3.66
N PRO A 64 18.14 -1.09 4.07
CA PRO A 64 16.82 -0.98 3.44
C PRO A 64 16.86 -0.67 1.94
N ALA A 65 17.85 0.11 1.48
CA ALA A 65 18.00 0.45 0.06
C ALA A 65 18.42 -0.77 -0.78
N ALA A 66 19.30 -1.63 -0.26
CA ALA A 66 19.71 -2.85 -0.94
C ALA A 66 18.56 -3.86 -1.01
N ARG A 67 17.79 -4.00 0.08
CA ARG A 67 16.54 -4.79 0.10
C ARG A 67 15.52 -4.30 -0.92
N ALA A 68 15.30 -2.99 -0.99
CA ALA A 68 14.36 -2.41 -1.95
C ALA A 68 14.73 -2.73 -3.41
N LEU A 69 16.03 -2.83 -3.74
CA LEU A 69 16.48 -3.26 -5.06
C LEU A 69 16.19 -4.73 -5.33
N LEU A 70 16.42 -5.62 -4.35
CA LEU A 70 16.09 -7.04 -4.48
C LEU A 70 14.57 -7.26 -4.55
N ASP A 71 13.78 -6.55 -3.74
CA ASP A 71 12.31 -6.56 -3.80
C ASP A 71 11.81 -6.09 -5.17
N THR A 72 12.44 -5.07 -5.75
CA THR A 72 12.10 -4.57 -7.10
C THR A 72 12.41 -5.63 -8.17
N GLU A 73 13.56 -6.31 -8.08
CA GLU A 73 13.93 -7.41 -8.98
C GLU A 73 12.95 -8.60 -8.84
N ALA A 74 12.61 -8.98 -7.60
CA ALA A 74 11.67 -10.05 -7.28
C ALA A 74 10.26 -9.76 -7.82
N GLY A 75 9.71 -8.59 -7.47
CA GLY A 75 8.37 -8.17 -7.89
C GLY A 75 8.25 -8.05 -9.40
N THR A 76 9.28 -7.52 -10.07
CA THR A 76 9.31 -7.42 -11.53
C THR A 76 9.38 -8.81 -12.18
N ALA A 77 10.24 -9.71 -11.68
CA ALA A 77 10.36 -11.07 -12.21
C ALA A 77 9.07 -11.87 -12.05
N LEU A 78 8.41 -11.79 -10.89
CA LEU A 78 7.13 -12.45 -10.63
C LEU A 78 5.99 -11.86 -11.47
N HIS A 79 5.99 -10.54 -11.69
CA HIS A 79 5.05 -9.89 -12.61
C HIS A 79 5.22 -10.38 -14.04
N LEU A 80 6.46 -10.39 -14.54
CA LEU A 80 6.76 -10.86 -15.90
C LEU A 80 6.43 -12.35 -16.07
N HIS A 81 6.71 -13.19 -15.08
CA HIS A 81 6.30 -14.59 -15.10
C HIS A 81 4.77 -14.71 -15.24
N ARG A 82 3.99 -14.08 -14.35
CA ARG A 82 2.51 -14.17 -14.41
C ARG A 82 1.91 -13.68 -15.74
N VAL A 83 2.53 -12.69 -16.38
CA VAL A 83 2.00 -12.07 -17.60
C VAL A 83 2.51 -12.77 -18.87
N LEU A 84 3.70 -13.36 -18.84
CA LEU A 84 4.40 -13.79 -20.06
C LEU A 84 4.76 -15.28 -20.11
N ASP A 85 4.72 -16.05 -19.01
CA ASP A 85 5.30 -17.42 -18.98
C ASP A 85 4.74 -18.34 -20.08
N ASP A 86 3.45 -18.19 -20.39
CA ASP A 86 2.74 -18.97 -21.42
C ASP A 86 2.82 -18.35 -22.83
N THR A 87 3.69 -17.35 -23.04
CA THR A 87 3.84 -16.63 -24.31
C THR A 87 5.21 -16.87 -24.93
N GLU A 88 5.32 -16.66 -26.25
CA GLU A 88 6.61 -16.70 -26.95
C GLU A 88 7.62 -15.63 -26.47
N TYR A 89 7.14 -14.64 -25.70
CA TYR A 89 7.90 -13.51 -25.20
C TYR A 89 8.56 -13.74 -23.84
N ALA A 90 8.24 -14.84 -23.12
CA ALA A 90 8.87 -15.20 -21.84
C ALA A 90 10.40 -15.20 -21.95
N ALA A 91 10.89 -15.65 -23.11
CA ALA A 91 12.29 -15.73 -23.46
C ALA A 91 13.03 -14.37 -23.42
N LEU A 92 12.34 -13.23 -23.54
CA LEU A 92 12.98 -11.92 -23.54
C LEU A 92 13.48 -11.48 -22.15
N PHE A 93 13.12 -12.20 -21.10
CA PHE A 93 13.43 -11.87 -19.71
C PHE A 93 14.06 -13.07 -18.99
N PRO A 94 14.75 -12.86 -17.85
CA PRO A 94 15.26 -13.96 -17.03
C PRO A 94 14.10 -14.74 -16.40
N ARG A 95 14.13 -16.07 -16.53
CA ARG A 95 13.10 -16.96 -15.97
C ARG A 95 13.39 -17.24 -14.49
N ILE A 96 12.49 -16.78 -13.63
CA ILE A 96 12.56 -17.03 -12.19
C ILE A 96 12.15 -18.48 -11.88
N ILE A 97 12.92 -19.13 -10.99
CA ILE A 97 12.69 -20.49 -10.48
C ILE A 97 12.13 -20.44 -9.06
N GLY A 98 12.58 -19.47 -8.26
CA GLY A 98 12.13 -19.33 -6.88
C GLY A 98 12.66 -18.08 -6.19
N TYR A 99 12.13 -17.78 -5.01
CA TYR A 99 12.47 -16.59 -4.25
C TYR A 99 12.27 -16.81 -2.74
N GLU A 100 13.09 -16.15 -1.93
CA GLU A 100 12.94 -16.05 -0.49
C GLU A 100 13.40 -14.66 -0.02
N PRO A 101 12.48 -13.69 0.08
CA PRO A 101 12.80 -12.29 0.35
C PRO A 101 12.81 -11.96 1.85
N ASP A 102 12.28 -12.84 2.70
CA ASP A 102 12.13 -12.62 4.15
C ASP A 102 13.20 -13.35 4.97
N ALA A 103 14.09 -14.12 4.33
CA ALA A 103 15.24 -14.72 5.00
C ALA A 103 16.25 -13.66 5.49
N ALA A 104 17.08 -14.06 6.45
CA ALA A 104 18.21 -13.25 6.92
C ALA A 104 19.16 -12.87 5.77
N GLU A 105 19.37 -13.79 4.83
CA GLU A 105 20.05 -13.55 3.56
C GLU A 105 19.07 -13.76 2.41
N PRO A 106 18.33 -12.71 1.99
CA PRO A 106 17.28 -12.87 1.01
C PRO A 106 17.85 -13.13 -0.38
N PHE A 107 17.13 -13.92 -1.18
CA PHE A 107 17.60 -14.35 -2.50
C PHE A 107 16.50 -14.62 -3.52
N LEU A 108 16.93 -14.67 -4.78
CA LEU A 108 16.18 -15.08 -5.97
C LEU A 108 16.95 -16.17 -6.69
N LEU A 109 16.24 -17.12 -7.30
CA LEU A 109 16.77 -18.18 -8.12
C LEU A 109 16.27 -17.98 -9.55
N TYR A 110 17.19 -17.93 -10.51
CA TYR A 110 16.88 -17.84 -11.93
C TYR A 110 17.40 -19.07 -12.67
N ALA A 111 16.75 -19.42 -13.77
CA ALA A 111 17.39 -20.28 -14.77
C ALA A 111 18.68 -19.61 -15.27
N ALA A 112 19.63 -20.41 -15.75
CA ALA A 112 20.88 -19.88 -16.29
C ALA A 112 20.60 -18.83 -17.40
N PRO A 113 21.30 -17.68 -17.40
CA PRO A 113 21.17 -16.67 -18.45
C PRO A 113 21.33 -17.28 -19.85
N ARG A 114 20.57 -16.76 -20.81
CA ARG A 114 20.84 -17.07 -22.22
C ARG A 114 21.79 -16.05 -22.81
N GLY A 115 22.87 -16.55 -23.42
CA GLY A 115 23.84 -15.73 -24.13
C GLY A 115 24.80 -14.99 -23.20
N VAL A 116 25.51 -14.02 -23.78
CA VAL A 116 26.51 -13.20 -23.10
C VAL A 116 26.11 -11.74 -23.10
N PRO A 117 26.53 -10.92 -22.11
CA PRO A 117 26.28 -9.49 -22.14
C PRO A 117 26.84 -8.85 -23.41
N ALA A 118 26.04 -8.01 -24.07
CA ALA A 118 26.40 -7.26 -25.26
C ALA A 118 27.68 -6.41 -25.08
N ALA A 119 28.03 -6.06 -23.84
CA ALA A 119 29.30 -5.43 -23.48
C ALA A 119 30.54 -6.24 -23.90
N ARG A 120 30.42 -7.57 -24.06
CA ARG A 120 31.47 -8.50 -24.50
C ARG A 120 31.41 -8.81 -25.99
N THR A 121 30.40 -8.33 -26.70
CA THR A 121 30.26 -8.52 -28.14
C THR A 121 31.02 -7.40 -28.86
N HIS A 122 32.03 -7.78 -29.63
CA HIS A 122 32.72 -6.86 -30.53
C HIS A 122 31.97 -6.84 -31.87
N VAL A 123 31.59 -5.65 -32.35
CA VAL A 123 30.97 -5.32 -33.66
C VAL A 123 30.12 -6.44 -34.28
N MET A 124 28.82 -6.24 -34.24
CA MET A 124 27.83 -7.24 -34.66
C MET A 124 27.53 -7.18 -36.17
N ALA A 125 27.23 -8.31 -36.82
CA ALA A 125 26.78 -8.34 -38.21
C ALA A 125 25.44 -7.61 -38.40
N ALA A 126 25.19 -7.01 -39.56
CA ALA A 126 23.99 -6.19 -39.80
C ALA A 126 22.67 -6.95 -39.58
N THR A 127 22.61 -8.23 -39.93
CA THR A 127 21.43 -9.09 -39.70
C THR A 127 21.16 -9.31 -38.21
N ASP A 128 22.22 -9.49 -37.43
CA ASP A 128 22.12 -9.69 -35.98
C ASP A 128 21.76 -8.37 -35.29
N GLN A 129 22.29 -7.24 -35.76
CA GLN A 129 21.91 -5.91 -35.28
C GLN A 129 20.40 -5.65 -35.45
N GLN A 130 19.82 -6.02 -36.60
CA GLN A 130 18.39 -5.88 -36.85
C GLN A 130 17.56 -6.75 -35.91
N ARG A 131 17.94 -8.03 -35.72
CA ARG A 131 17.26 -8.95 -34.80
C ARG A 131 17.34 -8.45 -33.36
N LEU A 132 18.52 -8.05 -32.90
CA LEU A 132 18.72 -7.49 -31.58
C LEU A 132 17.88 -6.23 -31.37
N THR A 133 17.88 -5.31 -32.34
CA THR A 133 17.10 -4.07 -32.27
C THR A 133 15.61 -4.35 -32.14
N ARG A 134 15.09 -5.26 -32.98
CA ARG A 134 13.69 -5.69 -32.93
C ARG A 134 13.34 -6.29 -31.56
N ASP A 135 14.10 -7.27 -31.10
CA ASP A 135 13.80 -8.00 -29.86
C ASP A 135 13.94 -7.09 -28.62
N LEU A 136 14.89 -6.14 -28.64
CA LEU A 136 15.02 -5.14 -27.59
C LEU A 136 13.82 -4.19 -27.57
N MET A 137 13.36 -3.69 -28.72
CA MET A 137 12.14 -2.86 -28.78
C MET A 137 10.89 -3.64 -28.38
N LEU A 138 10.82 -4.93 -28.72
CA LEU A 138 9.75 -5.83 -28.29
C LEU A 138 9.72 -5.94 -26.76
N ALA A 139 10.87 -6.18 -26.11
CA ALA A 139 10.98 -6.22 -24.65
C ALA A 139 10.58 -4.88 -24.01
N LEU A 140 10.99 -3.75 -24.57
CA LEU A 140 10.60 -2.42 -24.06
C LEU A 140 9.12 -2.12 -24.26
N CYS A 141 8.52 -2.57 -25.37
CA CYS A 141 7.08 -2.44 -25.62
C CYS A 141 6.28 -3.24 -24.59
N LEU A 142 6.69 -4.48 -24.30
CA LEU A 142 6.08 -5.31 -23.26
C LEU A 142 6.14 -4.64 -21.88
N LEU A 143 7.31 -4.10 -21.50
CA LEU A 143 7.45 -3.38 -20.23
C LEU A 143 6.56 -2.13 -20.18
N ALA A 144 6.54 -1.33 -21.25
CA ALA A 144 5.75 -0.12 -21.35
C ALA A 144 4.24 -0.40 -21.26
N ASP A 145 3.74 -1.43 -21.94
CA ASP A 145 2.34 -1.85 -21.90
C ASP A 145 1.93 -2.36 -20.50
N GLN A 146 2.89 -2.82 -19.69
CA GLN A 146 2.71 -3.17 -18.27
C GLN A 146 2.93 -1.99 -17.31
N GLY A 147 3.15 -0.77 -17.83
CA GLY A 147 3.42 0.43 -17.05
C GLY A 147 4.79 0.44 -16.35
N LEU A 148 5.72 -0.41 -16.78
CA LEU A 148 7.07 -0.54 -16.25
C LEU A 148 8.08 0.24 -17.10
N VAL A 149 9.03 0.91 -16.44
CA VAL A 149 10.08 1.70 -17.08
C VAL A 149 11.45 1.19 -16.61
N PRO A 150 12.25 0.54 -17.49
CA PRO A 150 13.58 0.09 -17.13
C PRO A 150 14.57 1.25 -17.15
N ARG A 151 15.23 1.51 -16.02
CA ARG A 151 16.20 2.62 -15.88
C ARG A 151 17.67 2.19 -16.07
N GLY A 152 17.90 0.89 -16.22
CA GLY A 152 19.23 0.27 -16.24
C GLY A 152 19.61 -0.37 -17.58
N VAL A 153 18.93 -0.02 -18.69
CA VAL A 153 19.24 -0.60 -20.01
C VAL A 153 20.64 -0.15 -20.44
N SER A 154 21.52 -1.11 -20.68
CA SER A 154 22.93 -0.90 -21.00
C SER A 154 23.51 -2.17 -21.66
N PRO A 155 24.74 -2.14 -22.21
CA PRO A 155 25.35 -3.34 -22.78
C PRO A 155 25.62 -4.44 -21.74
N ALA A 156 25.65 -4.12 -20.44
CA ALA A 156 25.79 -5.11 -19.37
C ALA A 156 24.48 -5.85 -19.07
N THR A 157 23.34 -5.23 -19.39
CA THR A 157 21.98 -5.73 -19.09
C THR A 157 21.27 -6.30 -20.31
N VAL A 158 21.78 -6.06 -21.51
CA VAL A 158 21.31 -6.70 -22.74
C VAL A 158 22.17 -7.92 -23.02
N LEU A 159 21.61 -9.12 -22.91
CA LEU A 159 22.29 -10.37 -23.25
C LEU A 159 21.89 -10.84 -24.65
N TRP A 160 22.85 -11.40 -25.38
CA TRP A 160 22.69 -11.88 -26.74
C TRP A 160 23.25 -13.30 -26.87
N ASP A 161 22.42 -14.23 -27.38
CA ASP A 161 22.79 -15.64 -27.60
C ASP A 161 23.08 -15.99 -29.07
N GLY A 162 23.10 -14.99 -29.96
CA GLY A 162 23.22 -15.19 -31.41
C GLY A 162 21.89 -15.25 -32.14
N ALA A 163 20.77 -15.40 -31.43
CA ALA A 163 19.44 -15.51 -32.02
C ALA A 163 18.41 -14.54 -31.41
N ARG A 164 18.40 -14.40 -30.08
CA ARG A 164 17.44 -13.59 -29.33
C ARG A 164 18.09 -12.75 -28.25
N VAL A 165 17.42 -11.66 -27.91
CA VAL A 165 17.76 -10.84 -26.74
C VAL A 165 17.17 -11.43 -25.47
N GLN A 166 17.93 -11.35 -24.38
CA GLN A 166 17.41 -11.42 -23.02
C GLN A 166 17.78 -10.12 -22.28
N LEU A 167 16.77 -9.36 -21.83
CA LEU A 167 16.95 -8.14 -21.07
C LEU A 167 16.98 -8.46 -19.57
N TRP A 168 18.15 -8.32 -18.95
CA TRP A 168 18.39 -8.58 -17.54
C TRP A 168 18.82 -7.30 -16.81
N GLY A 169 17.98 -6.79 -15.91
CA GLY A 169 18.28 -5.61 -15.09
C GLY A 169 17.04 -5.15 -14.32
N LEU A 170 16.35 -6.13 -13.72
CA LEU A 170 15.00 -5.94 -13.18
C LEU A 170 15.00 -5.16 -11.86
N GLU A 171 16.13 -5.08 -11.16
CA GLU A 171 16.35 -4.23 -9.98
C GLU A 171 16.23 -2.73 -10.28
N ALA A 172 16.45 -2.34 -11.55
CA ALA A 172 16.41 -0.96 -12.00
C ALA A 172 15.02 -0.52 -12.49
N MET A 173 13.98 -1.32 -12.26
CA MET A 173 12.62 -1.05 -12.73
C MET A 173 11.95 0.06 -11.90
N THR A 174 11.13 0.88 -12.56
CA THR A 174 10.17 1.79 -11.89
C THR A 174 8.83 1.75 -12.62
N ARG A 175 7.82 2.44 -12.10
CA ARG A 175 6.51 2.57 -12.73
C ARG A 175 6.39 3.91 -13.46
N THR A 176 5.70 3.88 -14.61
CA THR A 176 5.38 5.08 -15.39
C THR A 176 4.67 6.11 -14.52
N GLY A 177 5.02 7.39 -14.68
CA GLY A 177 4.43 8.50 -13.93
C GLY A 177 5.02 8.74 -12.53
N ARG A 178 5.82 7.81 -11.99
CA ARG A 178 6.52 8.05 -10.71
C ARG A 178 7.60 9.13 -10.87
N PRO A 179 7.88 9.95 -9.84
CA PRO A 179 9.02 10.85 -9.88
C PRO A 179 10.31 10.11 -10.22
N ARG A 180 11.11 10.66 -11.14
CA ARG A 180 12.44 10.11 -11.46
C ARG A 180 13.34 10.25 -10.24
N THR A 181 14.07 9.19 -9.93
CA THR A 181 15.22 9.24 -9.02
C THR A 181 16.47 8.95 -9.82
N PRO A 182 17.57 9.73 -9.66
CA PRO A 182 18.81 9.50 -10.40
C PRO A 182 19.25 8.03 -10.38
N TRP A 183 19.40 7.44 -11.57
CA TRP A 183 19.78 6.03 -11.72
C TRP A 183 20.39 5.76 -13.10
N GLY A 184 21.25 4.73 -13.16
CA GLY A 184 21.87 4.27 -14.39
C GLY A 184 23.21 4.96 -14.69
N ARG A 185 23.89 4.49 -15.74
CA ARG A 185 25.24 4.96 -16.11
C ARG A 185 25.19 5.79 -17.39
N PRO A 186 25.89 6.94 -17.46
CA PRO A 186 26.09 7.63 -18.73
C PRO A 186 26.95 6.76 -19.67
N PRO A 187 26.74 6.83 -20.99
CA PRO A 187 25.75 7.65 -21.68
C PRO A 187 24.36 7.00 -21.79
N TYR A 188 24.16 5.80 -21.22
CA TYR A 188 22.94 5.01 -21.40
C TYR A 188 21.73 5.55 -20.62
N CYS A 189 21.93 6.18 -19.46
CA CYS A 189 20.83 6.87 -18.78
C CYS A 189 20.45 8.16 -19.53
N SER A 190 19.14 8.38 -19.75
CA SER A 190 18.64 9.61 -20.39
C SER A 190 18.99 10.85 -19.54
N PRO A 191 19.13 12.04 -20.16
CA PRO A 191 19.46 13.27 -19.43
C PRO A 191 18.52 13.55 -18.25
N GLU A 192 17.22 13.36 -18.43
CA GLU A 192 16.20 13.59 -17.41
C GLU A 192 16.25 12.54 -16.30
N GLN A 193 16.48 11.27 -16.65
CA GLN A 193 16.68 10.19 -15.69
C GLN A 193 17.95 10.38 -14.86
N ARG A 194 18.99 10.98 -15.43
CA ARG A 194 20.23 11.30 -14.71
C ARG A 194 20.05 12.48 -13.76
N ARG A 195 19.30 13.50 -14.17
CA ARG A 195 18.99 14.67 -13.32
C ARG A 195 17.92 14.39 -12.27
N GLY A 196 17.07 13.39 -12.49
CA GLY A 196 15.91 13.13 -11.63
C GLY A 196 14.73 14.05 -11.91
N ASP A 197 14.66 14.61 -13.14
CA ASP A 197 13.68 15.63 -13.49
C ASP A 197 12.36 15.02 -13.97
N GLY A 198 11.25 15.38 -13.33
CA GLY A 198 9.90 15.00 -13.79
C GLY A 198 9.54 13.52 -13.62
N PRO A 199 8.45 13.06 -14.24
CA PRO A 199 7.97 11.69 -14.10
C PRO A 199 8.68 10.70 -15.02
N ALA A 200 8.92 9.48 -14.54
CA ALA A 200 9.48 8.38 -15.32
C ALA A 200 8.58 8.06 -16.53
N ASP A 201 9.20 7.95 -17.70
CA ASP A 201 8.51 7.76 -18.98
C ASP A 201 9.16 6.57 -19.73
N PRO A 202 8.40 5.63 -20.33
CA PRO A 202 8.95 4.54 -21.14
C PRO A 202 9.93 4.98 -22.23
N ARG A 203 9.83 6.22 -22.71
CA ARG A 203 10.74 6.85 -23.67
C ARG A 203 12.15 7.09 -23.13
N ASP A 204 12.37 6.98 -21.82
CA ASP A 204 13.72 6.94 -21.24
C ASP A 204 14.47 5.67 -21.67
N ALA A 205 13.78 4.54 -21.73
CA ALA A 205 14.37 3.28 -22.18
C ALA A 205 14.71 3.28 -23.67
N VAL A 206 13.97 4.07 -24.47
CA VAL A 206 14.24 4.28 -25.89
C VAL A 206 15.60 4.98 -26.11
N TRP A 207 15.90 6.02 -25.31
CA TRP A 207 17.23 6.64 -25.29
C TRP A 207 18.31 5.61 -24.95
N SER A 208 18.12 4.84 -23.89
CA SER A 208 19.08 3.84 -23.45
C SER A 208 19.35 2.77 -24.51
N ALA A 209 18.30 2.27 -25.16
CA ALA A 209 18.44 1.31 -26.24
C ALA A 209 19.18 1.90 -27.45
N ALA A 210 18.89 3.15 -27.82
CA ALA A 210 19.60 3.83 -28.91
C ALA A 210 21.11 3.94 -28.61
N GLN A 211 21.49 4.23 -27.37
CA GLN A 211 22.90 4.26 -26.94
C GLN A 211 23.57 2.88 -26.97
N VAL A 212 22.85 1.81 -26.58
CA VAL A 212 23.33 0.43 -26.69
C VAL A 212 23.58 0.07 -28.16
N LEU A 213 22.62 0.37 -29.03
CA LEU A 213 22.70 0.07 -30.46
C LEU A 213 23.81 0.87 -31.15
N TYR A 214 23.94 2.16 -30.84
CA TYR A 214 25.03 2.98 -31.34
C TYR A 214 26.40 2.38 -30.97
N ARG A 215 26.60 1.94 -29.73
CA ARG A 215 27.85 1.28 -29.31
C ARG A 215 28.09 -0.04 -30.04
N LEU A 216 27.05 -0.83 -30.28
CA LEU A 216 27.17 -2.12 -30.97
C LEU A 216 27.53 -1.97 -32.45
N VAL A 217 27.09 -0.89 -33.09
CA VAL A 217 27.40 -0.57 -34.49
C VAL A 217 28.79 0.07 -34.62
N THR A 218 29.11 1.02 -33.76
CA THR A 218 30.32 1.86 -33.91
C THR A 218 31.52 1.39 -33.08
N GLY A 219 31.30 0.48 -32.12
CA GLY A 219 32.29 0.08 -31.12
C GLY A 219 32.56 1.11 -30.02
N ARG A 220 31.98 2.33 -30.10
CA ARG A 220 32.24 3.44 -29.16
C ARG A 220 30.95 3.91 -28.46
N PRO A 221 31.04 4.37 -27.20
CA PRO A 221 29.88 5.01 -26.54
C PRO A 221 29.53 6.35 -27.22
N GLY A 222 28.24 6.66 -27.28
CA GLY A 222 27.75 7.97 -27.73
C GLY A 222 27.90 9.05 -26.65
N PRO A 223 27.63 10.33 -26.98
CA PRO A 223 27.59 11.41 -26.00
C PRO A 223 26.39 11.26 -25.05
N ALA A 224 26.53 11.72 -23.80
CA ALA A 224 25.54 11.49 -22.73
C ALA A 224 24.31 12.43 -22.76
N ASP A 225 24.34 13.48 -23.59
CA ASP A 225 23.40 14.61 -23.54
C ASP A 225 22.81 15.03 -24.89
N ARG A 226 23.24 14.39 -25.98
CA ARG A 226 22.84 14.75 -27.34
C ARG A 226 22.93 13.56 -28.27
N ALA A 227 22.42 13.70 -29.49
CA ALA A 227 22.66 12.74 -30.55
C ALA A 227 24.17 12.67 -30.90
N PRO A 228 24.70 11.48 -31.25
CA PRO A 228 26.00 11.36 -31.91
C PRO A 228 26.04 12.19 -33.22
N ALA A 229 27.13 12.92 -33.46
CA ALA A 229 27.24 13.81 -34.63
C ALA A 229 27.36 13.03 -35.95
N ASP A 230 27.90 11.82 -35.88
CA ASP A 230 28.11 10.85 -36.96
C ASP A 230 26.92 9.92 -37.18
N LEU A 231 25.79 10.12 -36.49
CA LEU A 231 24.63 9.21 -36.61
C LEU A 231 24.18 9.04 -38.07
N GLY A 232 24.24 10.11 -38.86
CA GLY A 232 23.88 10.12 -40.28
C GLY A 232 24.80 9.27 -41.18
N GLU A 233 26.01 8.94 -40.72
CA GLU A 233 26.93 8.06 -41.43
C GLU A 233 26.51 6.58 -41.31
N HIS A 234 25.61 6.28 -40.37
CA HIS A 234 25.13 4.93 -40.07
C HIS A 234 23.66 4.76 -40.48
N ARG A 235 23.40 4.48 -41.76
CA ARG A 235 22.05 4.37 -42.35
C ARG A 235 21.03 3.57 -41.52
N ALA A 236 21.46 2.46 -40.91
CA ALA A 236 20.62 1.61 -40.07
C ALA A 236 20.15 2.32 -38.77
N LEU A 237 21.03 3.10 -38.14
CA LEU A 237 20.73 3.88 -36.95
C LEU A 237 19.96 5.14 -37.30
N ASP A 238 20.34 5.80 -38.40
CA ASP A 238 19.78 7.09 -38.80
C ASP A 238 18.29 7.00 -39.16
N GLY A 239 17.91 6.01 -39.96
CA GLY A 239 16.51 5.81 -40.38
C GLY A 239 15.57 5.39 -39.26
N THR A 240 16.09 4.83 -38.16
CA THR A 240 15.28 4.17 -37.12
C THR A 240 15.33 4.92 -35.78
N LEU A 241 16.50 5.41 -35.38
CA LEU A 241 16.78 5.84 -34.00
C LEU A 241 17.16 7.32 -33.88
N ARG A 242 17.19 8.09 -34.97
CA ARG A 242 17.48 9.53 -34.90
C ARG A 242 16.57 10.26 -33.91
N GLN A 243 15.28 9.96 -33.91
CA GLN A 243 14.31 10.58 -32.99
C GLN A 243 14.45 10.07 -31.55
N ALA A 244 15.09 8.92 -31.30
CA ALA A 244 15.33 8.41 -29.95
C ALA A 244 16.28 9.31 -29.14
N PHE A 245 17.12 10.10 -29.82
CA PHE A 245 18.03 11.08 -29.22
C PHE A 245 17.43 12.48 -29.05
N ALA A 246 16.10 12.63 -29.16
CA ALA A 246 15.47 13.92 -28.89
C ALA A 246 15.78 14.38 -27.44
N PRO A 247 16.08 15.67 -27.20
CA PRO A 247 16.54 16.15 -25.90
C PRO A 247 15.54 15.93 -24.76
N ARG A 248 14.23 16.02 -25.06
CA ARG A 248 13.15 15.80 -24.11
C ARG A 248 12.51 14.44 -24.34
N ALA A 249 12.21 13.72 -23.26
CA ALA A 249 11.52 12.44 -23.32
C ALA A 249 10.22 12.53 -24.10
N ALA A 250 9.40 13.57 -23.90
CA ALA A 250 8.13 13.75 -24.60
C ALA A 250 8.24 13.85 -26.13
N ASP A 251 9.41 14.28 -26.64
CA ASP A 251 9.67 14.44 -28.08
C ASP A 251 10.22 13.15 -28.72
N ARG A 252 10.52 12.11 -27.91
CA ARG A 252 11.00 10.81 -28.39
C ARG A 252 9.81 9.92 -28.81
N PRO A 253 10.01 9.01 -29.77
CA PRO A 253 9.00 7.99 -30.08
C PRO A 253 8.85 7.02 -28.90
N THR A 254 7.64 6.48 -28.73
CA THR A 254 7.39 5.40 -27.76
C THR A 254 8.02 4.09 -28.23
N PRO A 255 8.27 3.12 -27.33
CA PRO A 255 8.73 1.79 -27.74
C PRO A 255 7.84 1.14 -28.80
N ALA A 256 6.51 1.31 -28.68
CA ALA A 256 5.55 0.80 -29.65
C ALA A 256 5.68 1.47 -31.03
N GLN A 257 5.87 2.79 -31.07
CA GLN A 257 6.08 3.52 -32.34
C GLN A 257 7.37 3.06 -33.05
N LEU A 258 8.47 2.87 -32.30
CA LEU A 258 9.71 2.33 -32.87
C LEU A 258 9.56 0.87 -33.32
N LEU A 259 8.86 0.06 -32.54
CA LEU A 259 8.61 -1.34 -32.88
C LEU A 259 7.79 -1.46 -34.18
N GLU A 260 6.80 -0.59 -34.39
CA GLU A 260 6.01 -0.56 -35.63
C GLU A 260 6.85 -0.16 -36.85
N LEU A 261 7.85 0.73 -36.70
CA LEU A 261 8.80 1.05 -37.77
C LEU A 261 9.71 -0.14 -38.12
N LEU A 262 10.12 -0.92 -37.12
CA LEU A 262 11.03 -2.07 -37.27
C LEU A 262 10.35 -3.35 -37.74
N ALA A 263 9.12 -3.57 -37.28
CA ALA A 263 8.35 -4.79 -37.50
C ALA A 263 6.83 -4.46 -37.49
N PRO A 264 6.27 -4.00 -38.62
CA PRO A 264 4.86 -3.62 -38.71
C PRO A 264 3.89 -4.67 -38.14
N GLY A 265 2.93 -4.20 -37.35
CA GLY A 265 1.92 -4.98 -36.64
C GLY A 265 2.43 -5.74 -35.41
N ALA A 266 3.72 -5.67 -35.07
CA ALA A 266 4.26 -6.38 -33.91
C ALA A 266 3.74 -5.83 -32.58
N ALA A 267 3.58 -4.52 -32.44
CA ALA A 267 3.05 -3.94 -31.19
C ALA A 267 1.59 -4.36 -30.97
N ARG A 268 0.80 -4.45 -32.06
CA ARG A 268 -0.56 -4.98 -31.99
C ARG A 268 -0.60 -6.45 -31.58
N ARG A 269 0.28 -7.30 -32.13
CA ARG A 269 0.37 -8.73 -31.77
C ARG A 269 0.73 -8.91 -30.30
N VAL A 270 1.69 -8.13 -29.80
CA VAL A 270 2.05 -8.12 -28.38
C VAL A 270 0.83 -7.85 -27.50
N ARG A 271 0.07 -6.80 -27.78
CA ARG A 271 -1.11 -6.45 -26.98
C ARG A 271 -2.18 -7.53 -26.96
N LEU A 272 -2.36 -8.24 -28.07
CA LEU A 272 -3.34 -9.33 -28.18
C LEU A 272 -2.87 -10.62 -27.49
N ALA A 273 -1.56 -10.81 -27.34
CA ALA A 273 -0.99 -11.97 -26.67
C ALA A 273 -1.04 -11.87 -25.13
N LEU A 274 -1.23 -10.66 -24.59
CA LEU A 274 -1.30 -10.43 -23.15
C LEU A 274 -2.71 -10.78 -22.62
N PRO A 275 -2.82 -11.37 -21.41
CA PRO A 275 -4.12 -11.69 -20.82
C PRO A 275 -5.04 -10.48 -20.70
N ALA A 276 -6.35 -10.71 -20.85
CA ALA A 276 -7.34 -9.66 -20.64
C ALA A 276 -7.36 -9.16 -19.19
N ASP A 277 -7.79 -7.93 -18.99
CA ASP A 277 -7.91 -7.30 -17.67
C ASP A 277 -9.05 -7.92 -16.86
N GLU A 278 -8.74 -9.01 -16.15
CA GLU A 278 -9.68 -9.77 -15.31
C GLU A 278 -10.23 -8.95 -14.12
N GLU A 279 -9.61 -7.81 -13.78
CA GLU A 279 -10.07 -6.95 -12.69
C GLU A 279 -11.26 -6.05 -13.09
N ARG A 280 -11.49 -5.86 -14.40
CA ARG A 280 -12.51 -4.94 -14.92
C ARG A 280 -13.92 -5.18 -14.34
N PRO A 281 -14.48 -6.41 -14.30
CA PRO A 281 -15.83 -6.63 -13.75
C PRO A 281 -15.92 -6.25 -12.27
N HIS A 282 -14.87 -6.50 -11.49
CA HIS A 282 -14.85 -6.19 -10.07
C HIS A 282 -14.74 -4.68 -9.81
N ARG A 283 -13.98 -3.97 -10.64
CA ARG A 283 -13.91 -2.50 -10.62
C ARG A 283 -15.25 -1.86 -10.97
N GLN A 284 -15.95 -2.37 -11.98
CA GLN A 284 -17.31 -1.89 -12.31
C GLN A 284 -18.28 -2.07 -11.14
N ALA A 285 -18.18 -3.20 -10.44
CA ALA A 285 -19.09 -3.48 -9.34
C ALA A 285 -18.81 -2.61 -8.09
N PHE A 286 -17.55 -2.20 -7.87
CA PHE A 286 -17.21 -1.16 -6.89
C PHE A 286 -17.88 0.18 -7.23
N GLU A 287 -17.79 0.60 -8.50
CA GLU A 287 -18.40 1.87 -8.95
C GLU A 287 -19.92 1.87 -8.78
N GLU A 288 -20.56 0.72 -9.04
CA GLU A 288 -21.99 0.52 -8.82
C GLU A 288 -22.36 0.59 -7.34
N ALA A 289 -21.60 -0.06 -6.45
CA ALA A 289 -21.82 0.03 -5.01
C ALA A 289 -21.72 1.48 -4.49
N LEU A 290 -20.74 2.24 -4.97
CA LEU A 290 -20.63 3.67 -4.65
C LEU A 290 -21.78 4.50 -5.22
N ARG A 291 -22.29 4.16 -6.41
CA ARG A 291 -23.46 4.82 -7.00
C ARG A 291 -24.69 4.65 -6.11
N LEU A 292 -24.94 3.43 -5.61
CA LEU A 292 -26.06 3.14 -4.71
C LEU A 292 -25.95 3.91 -3.38
N LYS A 293 -24.75 3.95 -2.78
CA LYS A 293 -24.49 4.72 -1.55
C LYS A 293 -24.77 6.22 -1.71
N ARG A 294 -24.38 6.80 -2.84
CA ARG A 294 -24.63 8.22 -3.17
C ARG A 294 -26.12 8.53 -3.33
N GLN A 295 -26.89 7.60 -3.89
CA GLN A 295 -28.33 7.77 -4.13
C GLN A 295 -29.18 7.56 -2.88
N ALA A 296 -28.67 6.86 -1.87
CA ALA A 296 -29.40 6.70 -0.63
C ALA A 296 -29.54 8.03 0.12
N PRO A 297 -30.74 8.32 0.68
CA PRO A 297 -30.93 9.50 1.51
C PRO A 297 -29.95 9.44 2.69
N ALA A 298 -29.32 10.57 3.01
CA ALA A 298 -28.58 10.70 4.26
C ALA A 298 -29.58 10.47 5.41
N ALA A 299 -29.20 9.71 6.43
CA ALA A 299 -30.01 9.63 7.63
C ALA A 299 -30.27 11.06 8.13
N ARG A 300 -31.51 11.36 8.52
CA ARG A 300 -31.77 12.59 9.26
C ARG A 300 -30.82 12.57 10.46
N PRO A 301 -30.06 13.64 10.72
CA PRO A 301 -29.30 13.71 11.96
C PRO A 301 -30.30 13.40 13.07
N ALA A 302 -30.07 12.30 13.79
CA ALA A 302 -30.78 12.08 15.04
C ALA A 302 -30.52 13.35 15.85
N ASP A 303 -31.59 14.04 16.24
CA ASP A 303 -31.52 15.19 17.14
C ASP A 303 -30.60 14.81 18.31
N GLY A 304 -29.35 15.28 18.28
CA GLY A 304 -28.36 15.01 19.32
C GLY A 304 -26.88 14.84 18.91
N SER A 305 -26.51 14.52 17.66
CA SER A 305 -25.08 14.23 17.39
C SER A 305 -24.58 14.52 15.97
N GLY A 306 -24.43 15.80 15.62
CA GLY A 306 -23.52 16.18 14.53
C GLY A 306 -23.74 17.54 13.90
N ALA A 307 -23.23 18.61 14.52
CA ALA A 307 -22.59 19.76 13.85
C ALA A 307 -22.18 20.80 14.90
N ALA A 308 -20.93 21.25 14.81
CA ALA A 308 -20.36 22.49 15.35
C ALA A 308 -20.63 22.88 16.82
N ALA A 309 -19.51 23.08 17.53
CA ALA A 309 -19.36 23.92 18.71
C ALA A 309 -20.39 25.06 18.82
N ASP A 310 -21.08 25.06 19.98
CA ASP A 310 -21.71 26.19 20.68
C ASP A 310 -23.14 25.83 21.16
N GLY A 311 -23.20 24.92 22.14
CA GLY A 311 -24.39 24.61 22.93
C GLY A 311 -23.99 23.90 24.24
N PRO A 312 -24.48 24.32 25.43
CA PRO A 312 -23.94 23.92 26.73
C PRO A 312 -24.41 22.53 27.17
N GLY A 313 -23.81 21.49 26.59
CA GLY A 313 -23.71 20.14 27.16
C GLY A 313 -22.29 19.86 27.69
N ALA A 314 -21.58 20.91 28.10
CA ALA A 314 -20.16 20.86 28.45
C ALA A 314 -19.93 20.00 29.70
N GLY A 315 -19.42 18.78 29.50
CA GLY A 315 -18.78 18.01 30.56
C GLY A 315 -18.93 16.51 30.49
N GLU A 316 -19.89 15.96 29.75
CA GLU A 316 -20.10 14.50 29.68
C GLU A 316 -19.27 13.88 28.56
N VAL A 317 -18.43 12.93 28.96
CA VAL A 317 -17.58 12.14 28.07
C VAL A 317 -17.64 10.67 28.48
N LEU A 318 -17.46 9.78 27.51
CA LEU A 318 -17.42 8.35 27.76
C LEU A 318 -16.08 8.00 28.43
N CYS A 319 -16.13 7.40 29.62
CA CYS A 319 -14.93 6.85 30.25
C CYS A 319 -14.29 5.81 29.31
N PRO A 320 -12.98 5.89 29.00
CA PRO A 320 -12.38 4.94 28.07
C PRO A 320 -12.15 3.54 28.67
N TYR A 321 -12.41 3.35 29.97
CA TYR A 321 -12.20 2.08 30.66
C TYR A 321 -13.54 1.37 30.92
N CYS A 322 -14.40 1.93 31.77
CA CYS A 322 -15.71 1.33 32.08
C CYS A 322 -16.81 1.67 31.07
N LEU A 323 -16.55 2.61 30.14
CA LEU A 323 -17.50 2.98 29.07
C LEU A 323 -18.83 3.54 29.57
N GLU A 324 -18.85 4.04 30.81
CA GLU A 324 -19.96 4.82 31.35
C GLU A 324 -19.68 6.32 31.20
N THR A 325 -20.75 7.12 31.18
CA THR A 325 -20.65 8.57 31.03
C THR A 325 -20.09 9.19 32.31
N ILE A 326 -19.07 10.02 32.19
CA ILE A 326 -18.42 10.70 33.30
C ILE A 326 -18.28 12.20 33.02
N ARG A 327 -18.33 12.99 34.10
CA ARG A 327 -18.01 14.43 34.10
C ARG A 327 -16.71 14.73 34.83
N LEU A 328 -16.00 15.77 34.39
CA LEU A 328 -14.83 16.27 35.11
C LEU A 328 -15.25 16.76 36.51
N ASP A 329 -14.66 16.16 37.53
CA ASP A 329 -14.84 16.49 38.94
C ASP A 329 -13.49 16.91 39.54
N LEU A 330 -13.33 18.23 39.72
CA LEU A 330 -12.10 18.83 40.24
C LEU A 330 -11.81 18.43 41.69
N GLY A 331 -12.78 17.89 42.43
CA GLY A 331 -12.61 17.40 43.80
C GLY A 331 -12.08 15.96 43.88
N LYS A 332 -12.00 15.25 42.75
CA LYS A 332 -11.58 13.83 42.68
C LYS A 332 -10.30 13.64 41.86
N LEU A 333 -9.45 14.66 41.84
CA LEU A 333 -8.19 14.63 41.09
C LEU A 333 -7.07 14.00 41.91
N PHE A 334 -6.18 13.32 41.22
CA PHE A 334 -5.00 12.67 41.76
C PHE A 334 -3.79 12.99 40.88
N VAL A 335 -2.60 12.95 41.49
CA VAL A 335 -1.31 12.97 40.81
C VAL A 335 -0.49 11.76 41.24
N THR A 336 0.30 11.21 40.32
CA THR A 336 1.25 10.14 40.65
C THR A 336 2.49 10.74 41.33
N ASP A 337 2.92 10.15 42.44
CA ASP A 337 4.18 10.51 43.09
C ASP A 337 5.39 9.74 42.50
N SER A 338 6.59 10.01 43.02
CA SER A 338 7.82 9.36 42.56
C SER A 338 7.87 7.84 42.79
N ARG A 339 6.89 7.27 43.50
CA ARG A 339 6.72 5.83 43.75
C ARG A 339 5.52 5.25 43.00
N MET A 340 4.96 5.97 42.03
CA MET A 340 3.78 5.58 41.25
C MET A 340 2.51 5.46 42.10
N GLN A 341 2.43 6.11 43.26
CA GLN A 341 1.24 6.11 44.10
C GLN A 341 0.37 7.33 43.82
N TYR A 342 -0.94 7.11 43.66
CA TYR A 342 -1.91 8.18 43.46
C TYR A 342 -2.13 8.96 44.77
N LYS A 343 -1.88 10.26 44.74
CA LYS A 343 -2.16 11.18 45.85
C LYS A 343 -3.23 12.19 45.43
N PRO A 344 -4.22 12.47 46.29
CA PRO A 344 -5.22 13.51 46.02
C PRO A 344 -4.54 14.84 45.68
N LEU A 345 -5.02 15.48 44.63
CA LEU A 345 -4.54 16.77 44.16
C LEU A 345 -5.49 17.87 44.65
N ASP A 346 -4.97 18.78 45.48
CA ASP A 346 -5.68 20.00 45.84
C ASP A 346 -5.29 21.16 44.91
N LEU A 347 -6.28 21.66 44.18
CA LEU A 347 -6.12 22.77 43.26
C LEU A 347 -6.30 24.15 43.94
N ALA A 348 -6.84 24.22 45.17
CA ALA A 348 -7.11 25.48 45.86
C ALA A 348 -5.84 26.26 46.20
N GLY A 349 -4.72 25.56 46.39
CA GLY A 349 -3.41 26.15 46.66
C GLY A 349 -2.64 26.67 45.43
N ILE A 350 -3.16 26.48 44.20
CA ILE A 350 -2.45 26.79 42.95
C ILE A 350 -3.11 27.98 42.24
N ASN A 351 -2.62 29.18 42.55
CA ASN A 351 -3.14 30.45 42.00
C ASN A 351 -2.51 30.87 40.67
N ASN A 352 -1.34 30.32 40.30
CA ASN A 352 -0.70 30.63 39.03
C ASN A 352 -1.36 29.83 37.89
N PRO A 353 -1.96 30.47 36.87
CA PRO A 353 -2.71 29.79 35.81
C PRO A 353 -1.84 28.86 34.95
N VAL A 354 -0.58 29.22 34.71
CA VAL A 354 0.36 28.38 33.94
C VAL A 354 0.69 27.11 34.73
N ARG A 355 1.01 27.27 36.01
CA ARG A 355 1.29 26.14 36.91
C ARG A 355 0.06 25.25 37.11
N ARG A 356 -1.13 25.85 37.18
CA ARG A 356 -2.40 25.13 37.29
C ARG A 356 -2.63 24.26 36.04
N ASN A 357 -2.43 24.81 34.84
CA ASN A 357 -2.57 24.06 33.59
C ASN A 357 -1.55 22.92 33.48
N ASP A 358 -0.30 23.15 33.88
CA ASP A 358 0.74 22.12 33.88
C ASP A 358 0.41 20.96 34.83
N VAL A 359 -0.02 21.27 36.06
CA VAL A 359 -0.45 20.26 37.03
C VAL A 359 -1.70 19.52 36.56
N MET A 360 -2.69 20.22 35.99
CA MET A 360 -3.88 19.60 35.41
C MET A 360 -3.54 18.66 34.25
N ARG A 361 -2.49 18.95 33.47
CA ARG A 361 -2.04 18.09 32.37
C ARG A 361 -1.48 16.75 32.87
N GLY A 362 -0.85 16.73 34.04
CA GLY A 362 -0.35 15.51 34.69
C GLY A 362 -1.35 14.83 35.61
N ALA A 363 -2.52 15.45 35.86
CA ALA A 363 -3.51 14.94 36.78
C ALA A 363 -4.41 13.88 36.13
N VAL A 364 -4.93 13.00 36.98
CA VAL A 364 -5.94 11.99 36.63
C VAL A 364 -7.14 12.12 37.56
N GLN A 365 -8.33 11.76 37.08
CA GLN A 365 -9.56 11.68 37.87
C GLN A 365 -9.89 10.22 38.16
N LYS A 366 -10.16 9.89 39.42
CA LYS A 366 -10.72 8.58 39.77
C LYS A 366 -12.13 8.45 39.22
N CYS A 367 -12.38 7.44 38.39
CA CYS A 367 -13.71 7.19 37.86
C CYS A 367 -14.64 6.65 38.96
N THR A 368 -15.87 7.16 38.99
CA THR A 368 -16.93 6.67 39.90
C THR A 368 -18.24 6.41 39.13
N ALA A 369 -18.15 6.26 37.80
CA ALA A 369 -19.33 6.10 36.94
C ALA A 369 -19.89 4.68 36.99
N ASP A 370 -19.01 3.68 37.14
CA ASP A 370 -19.38 2.28 37.33
C ASP A 370 -18.75 1.74 38.64
N PRO A 371 -19.54 1.51 39.70
CA PRO A 371 -19.05 0.96 40.96
C PRO A 371 -18.61 -0.50 40.87
N ASP A 372 -19.12 -1.26 39.90
CA ASP A 372 -18.84 -2.69 39.74
C ASP A 372 -17.59 -2.95 38.89
N PHE A 373 -17.07 -1.91 38.23
CA PHE A 373 -15.86 -1.97 37.42
C PHE A 373 -14.59 -1.75 38.26
N PRO A 374 -13.46 -2.43 37.97
CA PRO A 374 -12.19 -2.23 38.67
C PRO A 374 -11.77 -0.75 38.77
N GLU A 375 -11.12 -0.39 39.87
CA GLU A 375 -10.66 0.99 40.07
C GLU A 375 -9.75 1.46 38.93
N HIS A 376 -10.10 2.60 38.33
CA HIS A 376 -9.37 3.18 37.21
C HIS A 376 -9.38 4.72 37.25
N PHE A 377 -8.38 5.30 36.59
CA PHE A 377 -8.11 6.73 36.60
C PHE A 377 -8.04 7.27 35.18
N ILE A 378 -8.77 8.34 34.90
CA ILE A 378 -8.89 8.95 33.58
C ILE A 378 -8.02 10.20 33.54
N PRO A 379 -7.10 10.36 32.57
CA PRO A 379 -6.32 11.58 32.45
C PRO A 379 -7.23 12.80 32.27
N VAL A 380 -6.98 13.87 33.04
CA VAL A 380 -7.77 15.11 32.95
C VAL A 380 -7.79 15.68 31.53
N PRO A 381 -6.70 15.69 30.75
CA PRO A 381 -6.74 16.15 29.36
C PRO A 381 -7.76 15.42 28.48
N TYR A 382 -8.08 14.16 28.78
CA TYR A 382 -9.13 13.43 28.07
C TYR A 382 -10.54 14.02 28.30
N LEU A 383 -10.76 14.61 29.47
CA LEU A 383 -12.05 15.16 29.90
C LEU A 383 -12.24 16.64 29.52
N THR A 384 -11.16 17.36 29.17
CA THR A 384 -11.18 18.83 29.03
C THR A 384 -11.28 19.34 27.60
N TYR A 385 -11.00 18.52 26.58
CA TYR A 385 -10.94 18.96 25.17
C TYR A 385 -12.16 18.53 24.33
N GLY A 386 -13.35 18.53 24.96
CA GLY A 386 -14.62 18.15 24.31
C GLY A 386 -14.80 16.65 24.13
N ARG A 387 -15.80 16.24 23.34
CA ARG A 387 -16.13 14.83 23.10
C ARG A 387 -14.97 14.13 22.35
N PRO A 388 -14.34 13.11 22.97
CA PRO A 388 -13.30 12.31 22.32
C PRO A 388 -13.79 11.71 21.00
N LEU A 389 -12.86 11.52 20.04
CA LEU A 389 -13.06 10.69 18.87
C LEU A 389 -12.63 9.27 19.21
N THR A 390 -13.57 8.33 19.29
CA THR A 390 -13.28 6.92 19.60
C THR A 390 -13.08 6.12 18.31
N VAL A 391 -11.91 5.50 18.15
CA VAL A 391 -11.55 4.65 17.00
C VAL A 391 -11.34 3.22 17.47
N ALA A 392 -12.15 2.29 16.96
CA ALA A 392 -12.07 0.89 17.35
C ALA A 392 -11.58 -0.02 16.21
N MET A 393 -10.60 -0.87 16.51
CA MET A 393 -10.05 -1.88 15.60
C MET A 393 -10.89 -3.17 15.70
N VAL A 394 -11.37 -3.68 14.57
CA VAL A 394 -12.25 -4.87 14.50
C VAL A 394 -11.61 -5.97 13.65
N GLY A 395 -11.67 -7.21 14.13
CA GLY A 395 -11.22 -8.41 13.43
C GLY A 395 -10.89 -9.53 14.42
N GLN A 396 -10.66 -10.76 13.94
CA GLN A 396 -10.24 -11.87 14.80
C GLN A 396 -8.86 -11.65 15.45
N SER A 397 -8.54 -12.42 16.49
CA SER A 397 -7.33 -12.29 17.32
C SER A 397 -6.02 -12.38 16.52
N SER A 398 -6.00 -13.18 15.45
CA SER A 398 -4.84 -13.40 14.59
C SER A 398 -4.65 -12.35 13.50
N THR A 399 -5.61 -11.44 13.27
CA THR A 399 -5.60 -10.50 12.11
C THR A 399 -4.50 -9.43 12.15
N GLY A 400 -3.77 -9.30 13.27
CA GLY A 400 -2.66 -8.36 13.41
C GLY A 400 -3.05 -6.95 13.83
N LYS A 401 -4.26 -6.75 14.37
CA LYS A 401 -4.78 -5.45 14.86
C LYS A 401 -3.80 -4.74 15.78
N SER A 402 -3.28 -5.45 16.78
CA SER A 402 -2.40 -4.84 17.78
C SER A 402 -1.06 -4.40 17.19
N HIS A 403 -0.53 -5.11 16.18
CA HIS A 403 0.66 -4.68 15.44
C HIS A 403 0.35 -3.43 14.59
N LEU A 404 -0.77 -3.43 13.86
CA LEU A 404 -1.20 -2.30 13.04
C LEU A 404 -1.44 -1.04 13.89
N LEU A 405 -2.17 -1.17 14.99
CA LEU A 405 -2.46 -0.07 15.90
C LEU A 405 -1.19 0.48 16.57
N THR A 406 -0.28 -0.41 16.99
CA THR A 406 1.01 0.01 17.57
C THR A 406 1.82 0.83 16.57
N GLN A 407 1.90 0.39 15.32
CA GLN A 407 2.65 1.10 14.28
C GLN A 407 1.94 2.37 13.80
N MET A 408 0.62 2.41 13.82
CA MET A 408 -0.16 3.61 13.53
C MET A 408 0.13 4.70 14.56
N ILE A 409 0.05 4.38 15.86
CA ILE A 409 0.39 5.33 16.94
C ILE A 409 1.86 5.73 16.84
N ALA A 410 2.77 4.79 16.59
CA ALA A 410 4.19 5.08 16.42
C ALA A 410 4.43 6.06 15.24
N ALA A 411 3.76 5.86 14.11
CA ALA A 411 3.87 6.75 12.95
C ALA A 411 3.25 8.13 13.19
N VAL A 412 2.18 8.23 14.00
CA VAL A 412 1.69 9.53 14.50
C VAL A 412 2.79 10.21 15.31
N THR A 413 3.41 9.47 16.22
CA THR A 413 4.42 10.04 17.13
C THR A 413 5.72 10.44 16.46
N ASP A 414 6.04 9.82 15.32
CA ASP A 414 7.17 10.17 14.46
C ASP A 414 6.90 11.39 13.57
N GLY A 415 5.76 12.08 13.73
CA GLY A 415 5.42 13.28 12.96
C GLY A 415 4.66 13.01 11.65
N GLY A 416 4.16 11.78 11.44
CA GLY A 416 3.48 11.40 10.20
C GLY A 416 2.18 12.16 9.90
N LEU A 417 1.63 12.91 10.87
CA LEU A 417 0.46 13.77 10.68
C LEU A 417 0.82 15.22 10.26
N GLU A 418 2.07 15.65 10.41
CA GLU A 418 2.50 17.03 10.13
C GLU A 418 2.25 17.47 8.68
N PRO A 419 2.46 16.64 7.64
CA PRO A 419 2.16 17.02 6.25
C PRO A 419 0.69 17.39 6.01
N PHE A 420 -0.21 16.97 6.90
CA PHE A 420 -1.64 17.22 6.83
C PHE A 420 -2.08 18.39 7.73
N GLY A 421 -1.14 19.14 8.29
CA GLY A 421 -1.41 20.29 9.16
C GLY A 421 -1.87 19.91 10.57
N LEU A 422 -1.67 18.66 10.96
CA LEU A 422 -2.07 18.14 12.27
C LEU A 422 -0.86 18.05 13.21
N LYS A 423 -1.09 18.39 14.48
CA LYS A 423 -0.12 18.18 15.57
C LYS A 423 -0.69 17.21 16.58
N TRP A 424 0.17 16.52 17.31
CA TRP A 424 -0.24 15.60 18.36
C TRP A 424 0.44 15.93 19.69
N GLN A 425 -0.20 15.56 20.79
CA GLN A 425 0.37 15.52 22.13
C GLN A 425 -0.17 14.30 22.88
N SER A 426 0.60 13.75 23.83
CA SER A 426 0.09 12.68 24.70
C SER A 426 -0.98 13.23 25.64
N VAL A 427 -2.05 12.47 25.83
CA VAL A 427 -3.07 12.74 26.86
C VAL A 427 -2.48 12.50 28.25
N ASN A 428 -1.63 11.48 28.39
CA ASN A 428 -0.86 11.19 29.59
C ASN A 428 0.59 10.82 29.20
N PRO A 429 1.60 11.65 29.52
CA PRO A 429 3.00 11.39 29.15
C PRO A 429 3.55 10.07 29.69
N GLU A 430 3.14 9.64 30.87
CA GLU A 430 3.61 8.41 31.52
C GLU A 430 3.02 7.16 30.87
N GLN A 431 1.71 7.15 30.61
CA GLN A 431 1.06 6.06 29.86
C GLN A 431 1.68 5.92 28.47
N HIS A 432 1.93 7.04 27.79
CA HIS A 432 2.60 7.05 26.49
C HIS A 432 4.03 6.50 26.55
N ALA A 433 4.84 6.93 27.52
CA ALA A 433 6.20 6.42 27.69
C ALA A 433 6.22 4.91 27.95
N ARG A 434 5.25 4.40 28.72
CA ARG A 434 5.04 2.97 28.94
C ARG A 434 4.69 2.24 27.63
N PHE A 435 3.73 2.76 26.87
CA PHE A 435 3.34 2.20 25.57
C PHE A 435 4.51 2.11 24.60
N VAL A 436 5.33 3.17 24.52
CA VAL A 436 6.53 3.20 23.67
C VAL A 436 7.52 2.11 24.09
N ARG A 437 7.81 1.98 25.40
CA ARG A 437 8.76 0.99 25.93
C ARG A 437 8.28 -0.46 25.76
N GLU A 438 6.99 -0.71 25.95
CA GLU A 438 6.43 -2.08 26.00
C GLU A 438 5.93 -2.59 24.65
N ARG A 439 5.60 -1.70 23.71
CA ARG A 439 5.01 -2.07 22.40
C ARG A 439 5.83 -1.55 21.24
N VAL A 440 6.12 -0.24 21.18
CA VAL A 440 6.79 0.36 20.02
C VAL A 440 8.25 -0.08 19.89
N GLN A 441 9.04 0.01 20.96
CA GLN A 441 10.46 -0.34 20.95
C GLN A 441 10.71 -1.83 20.65
N PRO A 442 9.99 -2.80 21.27
CA PRO A 442 10.12 -4.21 20.93
C PRO A 442 9.83 -4.47 19.45
N LEU A 443 8.74 -3.91 18.92
CA LEU A 443 8.36 -4.12 17.53
C LEU A 443 9.38 -3.51 16.55
N ARG A 444 9.86 -2.29 16.81
CA ARG A 444 10.94 -1.66 16.02
C ARG A 444 12.25 -2.44 16.07
N SER A 445 12.54 -3.10 17.19
CA SER A 445 13.70 -4.00 17.32
C SER A 445 13.52 -5.35 16.59
N GLY A 446 12.37 -5.55 15.93
CA GLY A 446 12.04 -6.75 15.19
C GLY A 446 11.48 -7.88 16.05
N ARG A 447 11.10 -7.65 17.31
CA ARG A 447 10.40 -8.65 18.12
C ARG A 447 8.91 -8.64 17.78
N VAL A 448 8.33 -9.83 17.67
CA VAL A 448 6.87 -9.98 17.53
C VAL A 448 6.23 -9.59 18.86
N LEU A 449 5.12 -8.86 18.80
CA LEU A 449 4.34 -8.56 19.99
C LEU A 449 3.56 -9.80 20.38
N ASP A 450 3.61 -10.16 21.67
CA ASP A 450 2.80 -11.24 22.20
C ASP A 450 1.33 -11.03 21.82
N HIS A 451 0.66 -12.13 21.49
CA HIS A 451 -0.79 -12.13 21.33
C HIS A 451 -1.39 -11.52 22.59
N THR A 452 -2.40 -10.68 22.39
CA THR A 452 -3.15 -10.07 23.48
C THR A 452 -3.83 -11.19 24.26
N ALA A 453 -3.15 -11.77 25.26
CA ALA A 453 -3.75 -12.70 26.19
C ALA A 453 -4.80 -11.91 26.99
N ALA A 454 -6.02 -12.45 27.04
CA ALA A 454 -7.09 -11.99 27.93
C ALA A 454 -6.60 -12.13 29.38
N LEU A 455 -5.99 -11.07 29.91
CA LEU A 455 -5.57 -10.95 31.29
C LEU A 455 -6.43 -9.87 31.94
N GLY A 456 -7.63 -10.24 32.39
CA GLY A 456 -8.47 -9.42 33.24
C GLY A 456 -9.92 -9.29 32.78
N LEU A 457 -10.75 -8.68 33.64
CA LEU A 457 -12.19 -8.43 33.49
C LEU A 457 -12.59 -7.54 32.28
N ASP A 458 -11.63 -7.11 31.45
CA ASP A 458 -11.83 -6.29 30.25
C ASP A 458 -12.07 -7.19 29.02
N ASP A 459 -13.17 -7.93 29.04
CA ASP A 459 -13.36 -9.09 28.14
C ASP A 459 -13.49 -8.71 26.65
N PHE A 460 -14.03 -7.53 26.27
CA PHE A 460 -14.42 -7.30 24.86
C PHE A 460 -13.76 -6.10 24.13
N ALA A 461 -13.43 -5.01 24.83
CA ALA A 461 -12.84 -3.81 24.24
C ALA A 461 -11.70 -3.28 25.10
N ARG A 462 -10.47 -3.35 24.59
CA ARG A 462 -9.28 -2.89 25.32
C ARG A 462 -8.90 -1.48 24.92
N PHE A 463 -8.91 -0.55 25.87
CA PHE A 463 -8.29 0.76 25.69
C PHE A 463 -6.77 0.62 25.53
N VAL A 464 -6.23 1.19 24.45
CA VAL A 464 -4.81 1.07 24.11
C VAL A 464 -4.05 2.34 24.44
N GLU A 465 -4.49 3.47 23.89
CA GLU A 465 -3.84 4.78 24.05
C GLU A 465 -4.82 5.90 23.66
N SER A 466 -4.55 7.11 24.12
CA SER A 466 -5.23 8.31 23.64
C SER A 466 -4.26 9.47 23.37
N LEU A 467 -4.51 10.19 22.28
CA LEU A 467 -3.69 11.32 21.84
C LEU A 467 -4.57 12.56 21.70
N LEU A 468 -4.02 13.73 22.04
CA LEU A 468 -4.62 15.01 21.69
C LEU A 468 -4.18 15.39 20.28
N ILE A 469 -5.12 15.52 19.35
CA ILE A 469 -4.85 15.97 17.99
C ILE A 469 -5.29 17.42 17.87
N THR A 470 -4.38 18.28 17.41
CA THR A 470 -4.65 19.68 17.10
C THR A 470 -4.73 19.85 15.59
N ASP A 471 -5.87 20.33 15.10
CA ASP A 471 -6.07 20.58 13.67
C ASP A 471 -5.36 21.86 13.19
N ALA A 472 -5.37 22.10 11.87
CA ALA A 472 -4.78 23.30 11.26
C ALA A 472 -5.44 24.62 11.73
N ARG A 473 -6.65 24.55 12.32
CA ARG A 473 -7.39 25.69 12.87
C ARG A 473 -7.12 25.87 14.37
N GLY A 474 -6.26 25.05 14.97
CA GLY A 474 -5.92 25.09 16.39
C GLY A 474 -6.93 24.40 17.31
N ARG A 475 -7.92 23.69 16.77
CA ARG A 475 -8.90 22.94 17.58
C ARG A 475 -8.27 21.64 18.07
N VAL A 476 -8.33 21.42 19.37
CA VAL A 476 -7.79 20.22 20.03
C VAL A 476 -8.93 19.23 20.26
N ARG A 477 -8.73 17.97 19.88
CA ARG A 477 -9.67 16.88 20.14
C ARG A 477 -8.93 15.63 20.64
N PRO A 478 -9.37 14.98 21.74
CA PRO A 478 -8.85 13.68 22.13
C PRO A 478 -9.24 12.62 21.09
N VAL A 479 -8.31 11.74 20.74
CA VAL A 479 -8.54 10.57 19.89
C VAL A 479 -8.14 9.34 20.70
N ALA A 480 -9.09 8.46 20.99
CA ALA A 480 -8.88 7.24 21.78
C ALA A 480 -8.95 6.01 20.90
N PHE A 481 -7.98 5.11 21.08
CA PHE A 481 -7.86 3.89 20.30
C PHE A 481 -8.19 2.65 21.12
N PHE A 482 -9.02 1.79 20.52
CA PHE A 482 -9.48 0.55 21.13
C PHE A 482 -9.16 -0.66 20.25
N ASP A 483 -8.80 -1.77 20.89
CA ASP A 483 -8.64 -3.08 20.26
C ASP A 483 -9.82 -3.97 20.65
N LEU A 484 -10.68 -4.38 19.69
CA LEU A 484 -11.83 -5.25 19.94
C LEU A 484 -11.47 -6.72 19.68
N GLY A 485 -11.67 -7.57 20.67
CA GLY A 485 -11.58 -9.02 20.55
C GLY A 485 -12.77 -9.57 19.77
N GLY A 486 -12.53 -10.25 18.64
CA GLY A 486 -13.60 -10.80 17.81
C GLY A 486 -14.38 -11.94 18.48
N GLU A 487 -13.74 -12.66 19.39
CA GLU A 487 -14.27 -13.85 20.08
C GLU A 487 -15.13 -13.48 21.29
N ASP A 488 -14.90 -12.30 21.86
CA ASP A 488 -15.49 -11.87 23.14
C ASP A 488 -16.71 -10.97 22.98
N LEU A 489 -17.03 -10.58 21.74
CA LEU A 489 -18.20 -9.75 21.45
C LEU A 489 -19.52 -10.47 21.77
N VAL A 490 -19.57 -11.81 21.86
CA VAL A 490 -20.84 -12.55 21.91
C VAL A 490 -21.64 -12.37 23.22
N ARG A 491 -21.08 -11.79 24.31
CA ARG A 491 -21.59 -12.08 25.67
C ARG A 491 -22.05 -10.94 26.60
N THR A 492 -21.95 -9.63 26.30
CA THR A 492 -22.17 -8.61 27.35
C THR A 492 -22.90 -7.33 26.92
N ASP A 493 -23.82 -6.81 27.77
CA ASP A 493 -24.51 -5.52 27.60
C ASP A 493 -23.55 -4.33 27.51
N ALA A 494 -22.40 -4.41 28.17
CA ALA A 494 -21.33 -3.41 28.09
C ALA A 494 -20.76 -3.26 26.67
N ALA A 495 -20.73 -4.35 25.89
CA ALA A 495 -20.26 -4.33 24.49
C ALA A 495 -21.22 -3.57 23.57
N LEU A 496 -22.53 -3.62 23.85
CA LEU A 496 -23.51 -2.82 23.12
C LEU A 496 -23.30 -1.33 23.40
N ARG A 497 -23.15 -0.95 24.69
CA ARG A 497 -22.92 0.45 25.09
C ARG A 497 -21.65 1.02 24.48
N PHE A 498 -20.58 0.24 24.43
CA PHE A 498 -19.36 0.62 23.71
C PHE A 498 -19.64 0.97 22.26
N LEU A 499 -20.27 0.04 21.52
CA LEU A 499 -20.52 0.18 20.09
C LEU A 499 -21.43 1.38 19.77
N LEU A 500 -22.36 1.72 20.68
CA LEU A 500 -23.17 2.94 20.57
C LEU A 500 -22.32 4.22 20.74
N GLY A 501 -21.20 4.15 21.45
CA GLY A 501 -20.28 5.26 21.69
C GLY A 501 -19.10 5.35 20.71
N VAL A 502 -18.95 4.40 19.77
CA VAL A 502 -17.87 4.40 18.78
C VAL A 502 -18.13 5.40 17.67
N ASP A 503 -17.17 6.30 17.42
CA ASP A 503 -17.24 7.29 16.35
C ASP A 503 -16.62 6.84 15.03
N ALA A 504 -15.72 5.84 15.05
CA ALA A 504 -15.08 5.31 13.86
C ALA A 504 -14.59 3.87 14.02
N LEU A 505 -14.60 3.12 12.91
CA LEU A 505 -14.21 1.71 12.89
C LEU A 505 -13.09 1.43 11.89
N ILE A 506 -12.15 0.57 12.27
CA ILE A 506 -11.13 0.04 11.37
C ILE A 506 -11.26 -1.49 11.32
N PHE A 507 -11.77 -2.02 10.21
CA PHE A 507 -11.90 -3.45 9.98
C PHE A 507 -10.63 -4.01 9.36
N VAL A 508 -9.97 -4.94 10.03
CA VAL A 508 -8.70 -5.52 9.59
C VAL A 508 -8.94 -6.88 8.95
N VAL A 509 -8.67 -6.97 7.64
CA VAL A 509 -8.75 -8.20 6.86
C VAL A 509 -7.40 -8.91 6.91
N ASP A 510 -7.37 -10.15 7.41
CA ASP A 510 -6.19 -11.01 7.31
C ASP A 510 -6.20 -11.75 5.97
N PRO A 511 -5.21 -11.52 5.09
CA PRO A 511 -5.14 -12.20 3.81
C PRO A 511 -5.05 -13.73 3.96
N ALA A 512 -4.42 -14.25 5.02
CA ALA A 512 -4.30 -15.70 5.22
C ALA A 512 -5.67 -16.37 5.45
N LEU A 513 -6.61 -15.66 6.08
CA LEU A 513 -7.98 -16.13 6.30
C LEU A 513 -8.88 -15.84 5.10
N ALA A 514 -8.69 -14.69 4.43
CA ALA A 514 -9.60 -14.22 3.40
C ALA A 514 -9.29 -14.78 2.01
N LEU A 515 -8.01 -14.98 1.65
CA LEU A 515 -7.61 -15.18 0.27
C LEU A 515 -7.08 -16.61 0.02
N PRO A 516 -7.70 -17.38 -0.90
CA PRO A 516 -7.24 -18.70 -1.30
C PRO A 516 -6.08 -18.63 -2.30
N LEU A 517 -5.03 -17.86 -1.98
CA LEU A 517 -3.84 -17.72 -2.82
C LEU A 517 -2.74 -18.72 -2.36
N PRO A 518 -2.07 -19.43 -3.29
CA PRO A 518 -1.09 -20.45 -2.91
C PRO A 518 0.10 -19.91 -2.10
N GLN A 519 0.54 -18.67 -2.35
CA GLN A 519 1.59 -18.02 -1.56
C GLN A 519 1.26 -17.84 -0.07
N LEU A 520 0.00 -18.05 0.32
CA LEU A 520 -0.45 -18.01 1.70
C LEU A 520 -0.59 -19.40 2.33
N ASP A 521 -0.44 -20.49 1.55
CA ASP A 521 -0.57 -21.88 2.04
C ASP A 521 0.33 -22.14 3.24
N HIS A 522 1.61 -21.79 3.11
CA HIS A 522 2.59 -22.02 4.18
C HIS A 522 2.31 -21.18 5.43
N VAL A 523 1.81 -19.95 5.25
CA VAL A 523 1.44 -19.09 6.38
C VAL A 523 0.23 -19.69 7.11
N ARG A 524 -0.74 -20.22 6.37
CA ARG A 524 -1.92 -20.90 6.91
C ARG A 524 -1.55 -22.17 7.67
N GLU A 525 -0.69 -23.01 7.11
CA GLU A 525 -0.17 -24.21 7.78
C GLU A 525 0.53 -23.87 9.10
N ARG A 526 1.35 -22.81 9.11
CA ARG A 526 2.07 -22.38 10.32
C ARG A 526 1.15 -21.82 11.40
N LEU A 527 0.08 -21.14 11.00
CA LEU A 527 -0.88 -20.53 11.91
C LEU A 527 -2.02 -21.48 12.30
N ASP A 528 -2.08 -22.67 11.70
CA ASP A 528 -3.18 -23.63 11.83
C ASP A 528 -4.54 -23.01 11.53
N VAL A 529 -4.64 -22.32 10.39
CA VAL A 529 -5.87 -21.65 9.94
C VAL A 529 -6.24 -22.02 8.51
N GLU A 530 -7.55 -22.06 8.25
CA GLU A 530 -8.10 -22.32 6.92
C GLU A 530 -8.68 -21.05 6.29
N VAL A 531 -8.92 -21.10 4.98
CA VAL A 531 -9.60 -20.01 4.27
C VAL A 531 -11.05 -19.97 4.71
N ASN A 532 -11.47 -18.84 5.29
CA ASN A 532 -12.83 -18.62 5.73
C ASN A 532 -13.62 -17.88 4.64
N ARG A 533 -14.58 -18.56 4.01
CA ARG A 533 -15.42 -17.98 2.95
C ARG A 533 -16.62 -17.18 3.48
N ASP A 534 -16.97 -17.36 4.75
CA ASP A 534 -18.12 -16.73 5.39
C ASP A 534 -17.80 -15.34 5.97
N GLY A 535 -16.57 -14.87 5.77
CA GLY A 535 -16.09 -13.58 6.28
C GLY A 535 -15.66 -13.64 7.74
N ASP A 536 -15.18 -12.50 8.25
CA ASP A 536 -14.78 -12.40 9.66
C ASP A 536 -16.03 -12.27 10.57
N LEU A 537 -16.15 -13.18 11.55
CA LEU A 537 -17.27 -13.19 12.50
C LEU A 537 -17.37 -11.90 13.33
N ALA A 538 -16.23 -11.28 13.65
CA ALA A 538 -16.18 -10.01 14.38
C ALA A 538 -16.85 -8.89 13.56
N PHE A 539 -16.72 -8.93 12.23
CA PHE A 539 -17.32 -7.91 11.37
C PHE A 539 -18.84 -7.99 11.47
N GLY A 540 -19.42 -9.18 11.31
CA GLY A 540 -20.86 -9.39 11.42
C GLY A 540 -21.39 -8.96 12.78
N THR A 541 -20.72 -9.37 13.85
CA THR A 541 -21.14 -9.09 15.23
C THR A 541 -21.17 -7.59 15.55
N VAL A 542 -20.18 -6.83 15.08
CA VAL A 542 -20.16 -5.37 15.24
C VAL A 542 -21.25 -4.71 14.39
N LEU A 543 -21.38 -5.09 13.12
CA LEU A 543 -22.33 -4.49 12.18
C LEU A 543 -23.79 -4.71 12.58
N ASP A 544 -24.10 -5.84 13.21
CA ASP A 544 -25.47 -6.18 13.64
C ASP A 544 -25.89 -5.48 14.94
N ARG A 545 -24.95 -4.89 15.66
CA ARG A 545 -25.20 -4.15 16.92
C ARG A 545 -25.24 -2.63 16.75
N LEU A 546 -24.71 -2.11 15.65
CA LEU A 546 -24.72 -0.69 15.38
C LEU A 546 -26.12 -0.22 14.98
N PRO A 547 -26.55 0.97 15.42
CA PRO A 547 -27.88 1.49 15.12
C PRO A 547 -27.99 1.81 13.62
N LYS A 548 -29.05 1.30 12.99
CA LYS A 548 -29.35 1.53 11.57
C LYS A 548 -30.44 2.60 11.44
N ASN A 549 -30.06 3.79 10.99
CA ASN A 549 -30.97 4.92 10.76
C ASN A 549 -31.38 5.08 9.28
N GLY A 550 -31.13 4.05 8.46
CA GLY A 550 -31.35 4.06 7.02
C GLY A 550 -30.83 2.76 6.37
N PRO A 551 -30.67 2.75 5.03
CA PRO A 551 -30.17 1.57 4.31
C PRO A 551 -28.69 1.28 4.60
N TYR A 552 -27.96 2.26 5.15
CA TYR A 552 -26.55 2.15 5.51
C TYR A 552 -26.32 2.64 6.94
N LEU A 553 -25.25 2.15 7.56
CA LEU A 553 -24.72 2.68 8.81
C LEU A 553 -23.95 3.99 8.57
N ASP A 554 -24.12 4.96 9.47
CA ASP A 554 -23.51 6.30 9.34
C ASP A 554 -22.13 6.43 9.98
N VAL A 555 -21.71 5.45 10.80
CA VAL A 555 -20.38 5.43 11.44
C VAL A 555 -19.28 5.35 10.37
N PRO A 556 -18.38 6.34 10.27
CA PRO A 556 -17.24 6.29 9.37
C PRO A 556 -16.38 5.04 9.61
N ALA A 557 -15.95 4.39 8.54
CA ALA A 557 -15.11 3.21 8.64
C ALA A 557 -13.99 3.18 7.60
N ALA A 558 -12.94 2.44 7.94
CA ALA A 558 -11.90 2.04 7.00
C ALA A 558 -11.75 0.51 7.06
N MET A 559 -11.72 -0.16 5.91
CA MET A 559 -11.27 -1.53 5.81
C MET A 559 -9.80 -1.56 5.43
N VAL A 560 -9.04 -2.45 6.03
CA VAL A 560 -7.59 -2.55 5.81
C VAL A 560 -7.27 -3.99 5.45
N LEU A 561 -6.75 -4.21 4.25
CA LEU A 561 -6.02 -5.44 3.95
C LEU A 561 -4.72 -5.40 4.75
N GLY A 562 -4.77 -5.99 5.95
CA GLY A 562 -3.65 -6.09 6.87
C GLY A 562 -2.61 -7.10 6.38
N LYS A 563 -1.44 -7.12 7.02
CA LYS A 563 -0.32 -8.03 6.66
C LYS A 563 -0.05 -8.05 5.14
N ALA A 564 -0.20 -6.90 4.47
CA ALA A 564 -0.12 -6.83 3.02
C ALA A 564 1.27 -7.22 2.48
N ASP A 565 2.29 -7.24 3.33
CA ASP A 565 3.64 -7.75 3.03
C ASP A 565 3.66 -9.22 2.60
N LEU A 566 2.67 -10.02 3.02
CA LEU A 566 2.45 -11.40 2.54
C LEU A 566 2.10 -11.44 1.04
N LEU A 567 1.64 -10.31 0.50
CA LEU A 567 1.17 -10.12 -0.86
C LEU A 567 1.98 -9.06 -1.62
N ARG A 568 3.18 -8.70 -1.14
CA ARG A 568 3.94 -7.55 -1.69
C ARG A 568 4.36 -7.65 -3.15
N PHE A 569 4.22 -8.82 -3.77
CA PHE A 569 4.46 -9.04 -5.21
C PHE A 569 3.18 -9.40 -5.98
N GLN A 570 2.03 -9.40 -5.32
CA GLN A 570 0.71 -9.68 -5.89
C GLN A 570 0.02 -8.37 -6.27
N PRO A 571 -0.40 -8.18 -7.53
CA PRO A 571 -1.25 -7.08 -7.92
C PRO A 571 -2.66 -7.23 -7.34
N PRO A 572 -3.31 -6.12 -6.99
CA PRO A 572 -2.81 -4.75 -7.02
C PRO A 572 -2.02 -4.32 -5.75
N VAL A 573 -1.72 -5.24 -4.82
CA VAL A 573 -1.07 -4.91 -3.53
C VAL A 573 0.34 -4.35 -3.73
N ASP A 574 1.11 -4.93 -4.64
CA ASP A 574 2.49 -4.55 -4.96
C ASP A 574 2.63 -3.05 -5.29
N ARG A 575 1.73 -2.51 -6.12
CA ARG A 575 1.79 -1.11 -6.56
C ARG A 575 1.50 -0.15 -5.41
N TRP A 576 0.64 -0.52 -4.47
CA TRP A 576 0.30 0.30 -3.30
C TRP A 576 1.43 0.29 -2.28
N LEU A 577 1.95 -0.89 -1.90
CA LEU A 577 3.06 -0.99 -0.94
C LEU A 577 4.37 -0.36 -1.43
N ALA A 578 4.54 -0.22 -2.74
CA ALA A 578 5.70 0.44 -3.32
C ALA A 578 5.56 1.98 -3.40
N ARG A 579 4.41 2.56 -3.01
CA ARG A 579 4.23 4.02 -3.01
C ARG A 579 4.85 4.64 -1.75
N PRO A 580 5.42 5.86 -1.85
CA PRO A 580 5.86 6.60 -0.69
C PRO A 580 4.66 6.97 0.21
N PRO A 581 4.91 7.28 1.50
CA PRO A 581 3.89 7.82 2.39
C PRO A 581 3.16 9.01 1.77
N ALA A 582 1.85 9.09 2.02
CA ALA A 582 1.06 10.22 1.55
C ALA A 582 1.50 11.51 2.25
N THR A 583 1.64 12.60 1.49
CA THR A 583 1.88 13.95 2.01
C THR A 583 0.65 14.84 1.85
N SER A 584 -0.39 14.34 1.18
CA SER A 584 -1.69 14.98 0.98
C SER A 584 -2.75 13.90 0.76
N LEU A 585 -4.00 14.19 1.11
CA LEU A 585 -5.14 13.32 0.85
C LEU A 585 -5.81 13.72 -0.47
N ASP A 586 -5.70 12.83 -1.45
CA ASP A 586 -6.37 12.96 -2.75
C ASP A 586 -7.55 11.97 -2.81
N PRO A 587 -8.81 12.45 -2.85
CA PRO A 587 -10.00 11.60 -2.95
C PRO A 587 -9.96 10.62 -4.13
N ALA A 588 -9.45 11.05 -5.29
CA ALA A 588 -9.39 10.19 -6.46
C ALA A 588 -8.43 9.01 -6.24
N ARG A 589 -7.32 9.25 -5.54
CA ARG A 589 -6.34 8.22 -5.18
C ARG A 589 -6.87 7.26 -4.11
N VAL A 590 -7.58 7.77 -3.10
CA VAL A 590 -8.22 6.92 -2.07
C VAL A 590 -9.30 6.04 -2.71
N ARG A 591 -10.07 6.58 -3.66
CA ARG A 591 -11.01 5.80 -4.47
C ARG A 591 -10.30 4.76 -5.32
N GLU A 592 -9.17 5.10 -5.94
CA GLU A 592 -8.38 4.14 -6.73
C GLU A 592 -7.91 2.97 -5.88
N GLU A 593 -7.38 3.22 -4.68
CA GLU A 593 -6.97 2.17 -3.73
C GLU A 593 -8.17 1.35 -3.26
N SER A 594 -9.27 2.02 -2.91
CA SER A 594 -10.49 1.35 -2.46
C SER A 594 -11.05 0.40 -3.50
N ARG A 595 -11.07 0.83 -4.77
CA ARG A 595 -11.52 0.05 -5.92
C ARG A 595 -10.67 -1.19 -6.14
N ASP A 596 -9.36 -1.07 -6.00
CA ASP A 596 -8.42 -2.17 -6.16
C ASP A 596 -8.56 -3.22 -5.05
N VAL A 597 -8.62 -2.78 -3.79
CA VAL A 597 -8.77 -3.69 -2.65
C VAL A 597 -10.14 -4.38 -2.71
N TYR A 598 -11.20 -3.63 -3.05
CA TYR A 598 -12.51 -4.20 -3.30
C TYR A 598 -12.46 -5.26 -4.41
N GLY A 599 -11.76 -4.96 -5.51
CA GLY A 599 -11.59 -5.87 -6.63
C GLY A 599 -10.90 -7.17 -6.25
N LEU A 600 -9.80 -7.07 -5.51
CA LEU A 600 -9.04 -8.22 -5.01
C LEU A 600 -9.89 -9.10 -4.08
N LEU A 601 -10.56 -8.50 -3.08
CA LEU A 601 -11.40 -9.23 -2.13
C LEU A 601 -12.60 -9.87 -2.82
N ARG A 602 -13.28 -9.13 -3.72
CA ARG A 602 -14.43 -9.67 -4.45
C ARG A 602 -14.05 -10.84 -5.35
N ARG A 603 -12.88 -10.79 -5.98
CA ARG A 603 -12.38 -11.85 -6.87
C ARG A 603 -12.02 -13.12 -6.12
N HIS A 604 -11.38 -12.99 -4.96
CA HIS A 604 -10.74 -14.13 -4.29
C HIS A 604 -11.39 -14.54 -2.97
N ALA A 605 -11.85 -13.59 -2.15
CA ALA A 605 -12.39 -13.84 -0.81
C ALA A 605 -13.91 -14.07 -0.79
N GLY A 606 -14.63 -13.47 -1.75
CA GLY A 606 -16.08 -13.50 -1.81
C GLY A 606 -16.74 -12.29 -1.11
N GLN A 607 -18.08 -12.20 -1.22
CA GLN A 607 -18.82 -11.02 -0.78
C GLN A 607 -18.90 -10.86 0.74
N ALA A 608 -18.83 -11.96 1.51
CA ALA A 608 -18.96 -11.88 2.96
C ALA A 608 -17.85 -11.02 3.61
N TRP A 609 -16.64 -11.05 3.06
CA TRP A 609 -15.53 -10.20 3.49
C TRP A 609 -15.73 -8.72 3.18
N LEU A 610 -16.61 -8.38 2.23
CA LEU A 610 -16.94 -7.00 1.84
C LEU A 610 -18.12 -6.42 2.62
N ARG A 611 -18.72 -7.19 3.53
CA ARG A 611 -19.88 -6.77 4.33
C ARG A 611 -19.71 -5.41 5.03
N PRO A 612 -18.55 -5.04 5.64
CA PRO A 612 -18.38 -3.71 6.21
C PRO A 612 -18.49 -2.59 5.17
N PHE A 613 -17.89 -2.78 3.99
CA PHE A 613 -18.02 -1.83 2.90
C PHE A 613 -19.48 -1.76 2.44
N ASP A 614 -20.16 -2.87 2.24
CA ASP A 614 -21.54 -2.86 1.73
C ASP A 614 -22.54 -2.28 2.74
N ALA A 615 -22.30 -2.44 4.04
CA ALA A 615 -23.19 -1.97 5.10
C ALA A 615 -22.98 -0.51 5.52
N ILE A 616 -21.79 0.06 5.33
CA ILE A 616 -21.41 1.39 5.83
C ILE A 616 -21.36 2.41 4.70
N ARG A 617 -22.04 3.55 4.89
CA ARG A 617 -22.12 4.62 3.88
C ARG A 617 -20.74 5.17 3.56
N ARG A 618 -20.00 5.59 4.59
CA ARG A 618 -18.65 6.18 4.48
C ARG A 618 -17.60 5.14 4.84
N CYS A 619 -17.17 4.37 3.84
CA CYS A 619 -16.20 3.30 4.03
C CYS A 619 -15.13 3.30 2.94
N THR A 620 -13.86 3.51 3.31
CA THR A 620 -12.70 3.40 2.40
C THR A 620 -11.98 2.07 2.60
N LEU A 621 -11.26 1.59 1.58
CA LEU A 621 -10.43 0.38 1.69
C LEU A 621 -8.97 0.71 1.42
N HIS A 622 -8.07 0.13 2.21
CA HIS A 622 -6.64 0.45 2.19
C HIS A 622 -5.76 -0.80 2.24
N VAL A 623 -4.55 -0.67 1.68
CA VAL A 623 -3.48 -1.65 1.82
C VAL A 623 -2.51 -1.16 2.90
N ALA A 624 -2.26 -1.98 3.93
CA ALA A 624 -1.28 -1.65 4.95
C ALA A 624 -0.50 -2.87 5.44
N SER A 625 0.76 -2.65 5.83
CA SER A 625 1.57 -3.64 6.53
C SER A 625 2.22 -3.00 7.74
N ALA A 626 1.99 -3.58 8.92
CA ALA A 626 2.60 -3.11 10.17
C ALA A 626 4.08 -3.49 10.27
N THR A 627 4.48 -4.59 9.63
CA THR A 627 5.79 -5.22 9.85
C THR A 627 6.69 -5.15 8.62
N GLY A 628 6.12 -5.01 7.42
CA GLY A 628 6.87 -4.91 6.17
C GLY A 628 7.52 -6.21 5.69
N GLY A 629 7.33 -7.31 6.42
CA GLY A 629 7.89 -8.62 6.11
C GLY A 629 7.39 -9.70 7.07
N GLN A 630 7.76 -10.94 6.76
CA GLN A 630 7.31 -12.12 7.50
C GLN A 630 8.08 -12.36 8.78
N GLU A 631 7.37 -12.88 9.77
CA GLU A 631 7.96 -13.42 10.99
C GLU A 631 8.73 -14.71 10.70
N ALA A 632 9.90 -14.85 11.33
CA ALA A 632 10.63 -16.09 11.51
C ALA A 632 11.08 -16.22 12.98
N HIS A 633 10.62 -17.27 13.66
CA HIS A 633 11.00 -17.61 15.05
C HIS A 633 10.79 -16.45 16.06
N GLY A 634 9.59 -15.83 16.07
CA GLY A 634 9.26 -14.75 16.99
C GLY A 634 9.95 -13.41 16.67
N ARG A 635 10.58 -13.29 15.49
CA ARG A 635 11.25 -12.06 15.05
C ARG A 635 11.00 -11.75 13.58
N TYR A 636 11.14 -10.49 13.21
CA TYR A 636 11.23 -10.02 11.84
C TYR A 636 12.71 -9.89 11.47
N PRO A 637 13.27 -10.73 10.57
CA PRO A 637 14.69 -10.69 10.20
C PRO A 637 15.13 -9.33 9.64
N ALA A 638 14.18 -8.54 9.13
CA ALA A 638 14.41 -7.20 8.64
C ALA A 638 14.23 -6.07 9.65
N GLY A 639 13.80 -6.38 10.87
CA GLY A 639 13.09 -5.42 11.71
C GLY A 639 11.68 -5.16 11.18
N ALA A 640 10.86 -4.47 11.97
CA ALA A 640 9.53 -4.05 11.53
C ALA A 640 9.65 -2.75 10.71
N GLY A 641 9.28 -2.81 9.43
CA GLY A 641 9.22 -1.67 8.52
C GLY A 641 7.77 -1.36 8.14
N PRO A 642 7.04 -0.55 8.93
CA PRO A 642 5.63 -0.27 8.64
C PRO A 642 5.48 0.45 7.29
N ARG A 643 4.49 0.02 6.52
CA ARG A 643 4.12 0.62 5.24
C ARG A 643 2.63 0.94 5.26
N ARG A 644 2.31 2.20 4.98
CA ARG A 644 0.95 2.71 4.80
C ARG A 644 0.02 2.54 6.01
N VAL A 645 0.58 2.53 7.22
CA VAL A 645 -0.19 2.30 8.46
C VAL A 645 -1.04 3.50 8.89
N LEU A 646 -0.77 4.70 8.35
CA LEU A 646 -1.52 5.92 8.68
C LEU A 646 -2.70 6.17 7.75
N GLU A 647 -2.66 5.68 6.51
CA GLU A 647 -3.68 5.95 5.50
C GLU A 647 -5.12 5.65 5.94
N PRO A 648 -5.41 4.53 6.64
CA PRO A 648 -6.75 4.30 7.19
C PRO A 648 -7.16 5.35 8.22
N LEU A 649 -6.24 5.76 9.10
CA LEU A 649 -6.51 6.79 10.12
C LEU A 649 -6.71 8.15 9.49
N LEU A 650 -5.88 8.53 8.53
CA LEU A 650 -6.00 9.80 7.79
C LEU A 650 -7.36 9.91 7.10
N ALA A 651 -7.86 8.82 6.50
CA ALA A 651 -9.19 8.79 5.91
C ALA A 651 -10.28 9.05 6.96
N LEU A 652 -10.20 8.42 8.14
CA LEU A 652 -11.16 8.64 9.23
C LEU A 652 -11.09 10.06 9.80
N LEU A 653 -9.88 10.61 10.00
CA LEU A 653 -9.69 11.99 10.48
C LEU A 653 -10.30 13.00 9.49
N ALA A 654 -10.15 12.77 8.19
CA ALA A 654 -10.80 13.58 7.15
C ALA A 654 -12.33 13.44 7.16
N MET A 655 -12.87 12.22 7.33
CA MET A 655 -14.32 12.00 7.45
C MET A 655 -14.93 12.68 8.69
N HIS A 656 -14.12 12.90 9.73
CA HIS A 656 -14.47 13.64 10.95
C HIS A 656 -14.11 15.14 10.89
N GLY A 657 -13.66 15.64 9.73
CA GLY A 657 -13.40 17.07 9.51
C GLY A 657 -12.16 17.62 10.23
N LEU A 658 -11.22 16.77 10.63
CA LEU A 658 -9.93 17.16 11.18
C LEU A 658 -8.90 17.48 10.09
N ILE A 659 -9.06 16.89 8.89
CA ILE A 659 -8.23 17.16 7.72
C ILE A 659 -9.13 17.73 6.62
N ASP A 660 -8.74 18.87 6.06
CA ASP A 660 -9.41 19.45 4.91
C ASP A 660 -9.06 18.66 3.64
N VAL A 661 -10.09 18.21 2.92
CA VAL A 661 -9.96 17.42 1.69
C VAL A 661 -10.74 18.08 0.55
N PRO A 662 -10.23 18.06 -0.70
CA PRO A 662 -10.99 18.52 -1.87
C PRO A 662 -12.33 17.78 -1.98
N GLY A 663 -13.42 18.52 -2.24
CA GLY A 663 -14.78 17.94 -2.34
C GLY A 663 -15.41 17.50 -0.99
N GLY A 664 -14.68 17.61 0.12
CA GLY A 664 -15.17 17.28 1.46
C GLY A 664 -15.20 15.78 1.80
N ALA A 665 -15.69 15.46 2.99
CA ALA A 665 -15.72 14.10 3.55
C ALA A 665 -16.50 13.10 2.68
N GLU A 666 -17.60 13.53 2.05
CA GLU A 666 -18.40 12.68 1.15
C GLU A 666 -17.65 12.35 -0.14
N ALA A 667 -16.93 13.31 -0.73
CA ALA A 667 -16.10 13.06 -1.91
C ALA A 667 -15.01 12.03 -1.64
N LEU A 668 -14.41 12.06 -0.44
CA LEU A 668 -13.42 11.07 -0.01
C LEU A 668 -14.01 9.66 0.14
N ALA A 669 -15.19 9.55 0.75
CA ALA A 669 -15.75 8.26 1.17
C ALA A 669 -16.70 7.62 0.16
N ALA A 670 -17.52 8.40 -0.53
CA ALA A 670 -18.52 7.95 -1.51
C ALA A 670 -18.21 8.41 -2.95
N GLY A 671 -17.24 9.31 -3.12
CA GLY A 671 -16.92 9.93 -4.40
C GLY A 671 -17.83 11.10 -4.75
N GLU A 672 -17.40 11.97 -5.68
CA GLU A 672 -18.25 13.02 -6.20
C GLU A 672 -19.38 12.43 -7.09
N SER A 673 -20.56 13.05 -7.07
CA SER A 673 -21.52 12.86 -8.15
C SER A 673 -20.93 13.47 -9.41
N PRO A 674 -20.94 12.78 -10.57
CA PRO A 674 -20.62 13.46 -11.81
C PRO A 674 -21.57 14.66 -11.92
N VAL A 675 -21.01 15.85 -12.09
CA VAL A 675 -21.79 17.01 -12.53
C VAL A 675 -22.41 16.57 -13.85
N LEU A 676 -23.72 16.27 -13.84
CA LEU A 676 -24.48 16.24 -15.07
C LEU A 676 -24.34 17.65 -15.63
N GLU A 677 -23.46 17.83 -16.62
CA GLU A 677 -23.56 18.96 -17.52
C GLU A 677 -24.99 18.92 -18.04
N THR A 678 -25.84 19.79 -17.49
CA THR A 678 -27.12 20.11 -18.06
C THR A 678 -26.81 20.68 -19.43
N VAL A 679 -26.81 19.82 -20.44
CA VAL A 679 -26.91 20.23 -21.84
C VAL A 679 -28.15 21.11 -21.88
N PRO A 680 -28.03 22.41 -22.19
CA PRO A 680 -29.19 23.26 -22.33
C PRO A 680 -30.05 22.65 -23.43
N TRP A 681 -31.24 22.18 -23.07
CA TRP A 681 -32.29 21.96 -24.05
C TRP A 681 -32.59 23.33 -24.65
N GLU A 682 -32.16 23.56 -25.89
CA GLU A 682 -32.57 24.71 -26.66
C GLU A 682 -34.09 24.64 -26.84
N GLU A 683 -34.79 25.50 -26.08
CA GLU A 683 -36.18 25.84 -26.34
C GLU A 683 -36.27 26.41 -27.77
N GLY A 684 -36.80 25.60 -28.69
CA GLY A 684 -37.14 26.02 -30.03
C GLY A 684 -38.08 27.22 -30.00
N GLN A 685 -37.52 28.39 -30.27
CA GLN A 685 -38.26 29.62 -30.47
C GLN A 685 -39.17 29.49 -31.70
N ARG A 686 -40.46 29.73 -31.44
CA ARG A 686 -41.49 30.05 -32.43
C ARG A 686 -41.08 31.27 -33.25
N ALA A 687 -41.12 31.16 -34.57
CA ALA A 687 -41.43 32.26 -35.48
C ALA A 687 -42.03 31.73 -36.79
N GLY A 688 -43.28 32.11 -37.09
CA GLY A 688 -43.94 31.83 -38.36
C GLY A 688 -45.45 31.66 -38.21
N GLY A 689 -46.18 32.77 -38.36
CA GLY A 689 -47.62 32.92 -38.09
C GLY A 689 -48.59 32.22 -39.06
N PRO A 690 -49.90 32.44 -38.86
CA PRO A 690 -50.98 31.64 -39.41
C PRO A 690 -51.39 32.09 -40.82
N VAL A 691 -51.66 31.13 -41.71
CA VAL A 691 -52.42 31.38 -42.95
C VAL A 691 -53.39 30.23 -43.19
N GLY A 692 -54.68 30.58 -43.20
CA GLY A 692 -55.61 30.16 -44.24
C GLY A 692 -56.23 28.76 -44.15
N SER A 693 -57.50 28.76 -43.77
CA SER A 693 -58.51 27.72 -44.03
C SER A 693 -58.47 27.10 -45.43
N SER A 694 -58.72 25.79 -45.54
CA SER A 694 -59.94 25.23 -46.18
C SER A 694 -59.76 23.75 -46.60
N GLY A 695 -60.73 22.92 -46.21
CA GLY A 695 -61.37 21.96 -47.12
C GLY A 695 -60.91 20.49 -47.14
N GLY A 696 -61.85 19.61 -46.75
CA GLY A 696 -61.99 18.19 -47.18
C GLY A 696 -60.93 17.23 -46.63
N GLY A 697 -61.22 16.03 -46.16
CA GLY A 697 -62.30 15.10 -46.43
C GLY A 697 -61.68 13.70 -46.58
N GLU A 698 -62.16 12.75 -45.76
CA GLU A 698 -62.19 11.29 -45.97
C GLU A 698 -60.91 10.41 -46.01
N HIS A 699 -61.02 9.30 -45.26
CA HIS A 699 -60.57 7.91 -45.52
C HIS A 699 -59.20 7.69 -46.19
N GLN A 700 -58.24 6.97 -45.61
CA GLN A 700 -58.26 5.56 -45.16
C GLN A 700 -57.10 5.29 -44.20
#